data_AF-A0A8H3BAN6-F1
#
_entry.id   AF-A0A8H3BAN6-F1
#
_cell.length_a   1.000
_cell.length_b   1.000
_cell.length_c   1.000
_cell.angle_alpha   90.00
_cell.angle_beta   90.00
_cell.angle_gamma   90.00
#
_symmetry.space_group_name_H-M   'P 1'
#
loop_
_entity.id
_entity.type
_entity.pdbx_description
1 polymer ?
#
loop_
_entity_poly.entity_id
_entity_poly.type
_entity_poly.pdbx_seq_one_letter_code
_entity_poly.pdbx_strand_id
1 'polypeptide(L)'
;MGPSNNNDNYEVNSSSPGPNWDLDIFALTSLKDAKDKGALLQNIGYLCGIRVNNNDGPQNLTRRVAQFIGTEPPITQEMNDFLTETITTNSERETNYTHQGWSKAATSTTSPWISSRIAANNQQNEKGTWLTRRALVQRFSLRISPEDLIPAPEFEAEIQAALAKSTVFQQFEAVYRALNKWGDVVVLGIEMGTSLVLTDSSTNMNQLPTMAEWTDTSYLATIQTARITRKVCGRRLSILGGWYMANKDKCGHAILPDSGTKAFIPVSPIYWRQTIIKEVLPTTRLLPLELQSQLSQLYSQRLTYNPVITRSDSSCRTHDDTHYASMNVSSVIIHATGDVRSVTFKYADGIGLSKHEGSENDGIQHEFVLVDGEHITEMLIWRDGWVYGIQFVTNFGRCSPNMGGSWNKPTVARSKGGVLVGIVSLIKKHEMGHLFRDIQGIWRHDVVDKVPKEDDVFSDYFGSKKGMPFNDRVIVRNSDMAISRIEVRCWNIIDGVQVCYFPRGSNGRYRPKKRSPEDTKGRPMRLQYLCGKRTENFLSGFMFTGSGSNPSFLGQHRYIVQELTRQDRILGITKRNPSIQHTLITTTAAVGSCCSTWRRVTLPDPGRITTADLVSTRVPHAPFRQIFTLGWVSERYGHMIGLGAMLLPSNWPPSILMLEF
;
A
#
# COMPACT_ATOMS: atom_id res chain seq x y z
N MET A 1 -92.93 -67.67 23.49
CA MET A 1 -93.05 -66.21 23.23
C MET A 1 -91.64 -65.76 22.85
N GLY A 2 -91.26 -65.60 21.59
CA GLY A 2 -91.76 -64.67 20.57
C GLY A 2 -90.57 -63.74 20.21
N PRO A 3 -90.24 -63.49 18.93
CA PRO A 3 -88.85 -63.34 18.45
C PRO A 3 -88.42 -61.88 18.20
N SER A 4 -87.11 -61.63 18.06
CA SER A 4 -86.58 -60.37 17.50
C SER A 4 -85.50 -60.65 16.45
N ASN A 5 -85.74 -60.06 15.28
CA ASN A 5 -84.98 -60.15 14.02
C ASN A 5 -83.58 -59.52 14.11
N ASN A 6 -82.59 -60.19 13.52
CA ASN A 6 -81.34 -59.59 13.07
C ASN A 6 -81.39 -59.48 11.55
N ASN A 7 -81.39 -58.25 11.03
CA ASN A 7 -81.23 -57.92 9.62
C ASN A 7 -80.41 -56.63 9.54
N ASP A 8 -79.09 -56.75 9.54
CA ASP A 8 -78.19 -55.65 9.19
C ASP A 8 -77.49 -55.99 7.86
N ASN A 9 -78.09 -55.47 6.78
CA ASN A 9 -77.46 -55.37 5.48
C ASN A 9 -76.42 -54.26 5.52
N TYR A 10 -75.13 -54.62 5.52
CA TYR A 10 -74.05 -53.69 5.19
C TYR A 10 -73.89 -53.63 3.67
N GLU A 11 -74.45 -52.60 3.04
CA GLU A 11 -74.07 -52.19 1.69
C GLU A 11 -72.61 -51.73 1.70
N VAL A 12 -71.74 -52.54 1.08
CA VAL A 12 -70.36 -52.17 0.77
C VAL A 12 -70.41 -51.16 -0.39
N ASN A 13 -70.44 -49.88 -0.06
CA ASN A 13 -70.16 -48.80 -1.01
C ASN A 13 -68.70 -48.93 -1.48
N SER A 14 -68.52 -49.43 -2.71
CA SER A 14 -67.24 -49.38 -3.42
C SER A 14 -66.94 -47.94 -3.82
N SER A 15 -66.35 -47.18 -2.90
CA SER A 15 -65.70 -45.91 -3.22
C SER A 15 -64.52 -46.20 -4.17
N SER A 16 -64.63 -45.69 -5.39
CA SER A 16 -63.54 -45.68 -6.36
C SER A 16 -62.27 -45.12 -5.69
N PRO A 17 -61.10 -45.75 -5.83
CA PRO A 17 -59.85 -45.22 -5.27
C PRO A 17 -59.67 -43.82 -5.85
N GLY A 18 -59.74 -42.80 -5.00
CA GLY A 18 -59.42 -41.44 -5.40
C GLY A 18 -58.04 -41.43 -6.05
N PRO A 19 -57.83 -40.60 -7.10
CA PRO A 19 -56.55 -40.56 -7.80
C PRO A 19 -55.43 -40.42 -6.76
N ASN A 20 -54.49 -41.35 -6.78
CA ASN A 20 -53.37 -41.36 -5.85
C ASN A 20 -52.58 -40.05 -6.04
N TRP A 21 -52.78 -39.09 -5.14
CA TRP A 21 -52.13 -37.78 -5.14
C TRP A 21 -50.69 -37.84 -4.64
N ASP A 22 -50.06 -39.03 -4.60
CA ASP A 22 -48.61 -39.20 -4.74
C ASP A 22 -48.14 -38.77 -6.16
N LEU A 23 -48.64 -37.61 -6.62
CA LEU A 23 -47.98 -36.79 -7.59
C LEU A 23 -46.60 -36.54 -7.02
N ASP A 24 -45.63 -37.17 -7.64
CA ASP A 24 -44.20 -36.96 -7.48
C ASP A 24 -43.95 -35.44 -7.33
N ILE A 25 -43.88 -34.95 -6.09
CA ILE A 25 -43.74 -33.52 -5.77
C ILE A 25 -42.48 -32.99 -6.46
N PHE A 26 -41.51 -33.87 -6.72
CA PHE A 26 -40.31 -33.62 -7.48
C PHE A 26 -40.58 -33.36 -8.97
N ALA A 27 -41.59 -33.98 -9.57
CA ALA A 27 -41.98 -33.70 -10.95
C ALA A 27 -42.51 -32.27 -11.15
N LEU A 28 -43.09 -31.64 -10.12
CA LEU A 28 -43.58 -30.26 -10.16
C LEU A 28 -42.50 -29.20 -9.86
N THR A 29 -41.38 -29.58 -9.24
CA THR A 29 -40.26 -28.66 -8.92
C THR A 29 -39.03 -28.85 -9.78
N SER A 30 -38.96 -29.95 -10.52
CA SER A 30 -37.76 -30.28 -11.29
C SER A 30 -37.57 -29.34 -12.47
N LEU A 31 -36.32 -28.92 -12.69
CA LEU A 31 -35.88 -28.20 -13.88
C LEU A 31 -35.87 -29.14 -15.10
N LYS A 32 -37.04 -29.64 -15.50
CA LYS A 32 -37.15 -30.50 -16.69
C LYS A 32 -36.96 -29.72 -17.99
N ASP A 33 -37.27 -28.42 -17.99
CA ASP A 33 -37.12 -27.57 -19.16
C ASP A 33 -35.75 -26.89 -19.22
N ALA A 34 -34.97 -27.19 -20.28
CA ALA A 34 -33.65 -26.60 -20.53
C ALA A 34 -33.69 -25.06 -20.61
N LYS A 35 -34.82 -24.49 -21.04
CA LYS A 35 -35.04 -23.04 -21.12
C LYS A 35 -35.08 -22.38 -19.75
N ASP A 36 -35.74 -23.03 -18.78
CA ASP A 36 -35.82 -22.55 -17.40
C ASP A 36 -34.47 -22.64 -16.72
N LYS A 37 -33.67 -23.66 -17.06
CA LYS A 37 -32.29 -23.81 -16.58
C LYS A 37 -31.39 -22.68 -17.08
N GLY A 38 -31.46 -22.35 -18.37
CA GLY A 38 -30.71 -21.23 -18.93
C GLY A 38 -31.09 -19.89 -18.29
N ALA A 39 -32.40 -19.63 -18.12
CA ALA A 39 -32.89 -18.42 -17.47
C ALA A 39 -32.47 -18.35 -15.99
N LEU A 40 -32.56 -19.46 -15.26
CA LEU A 40 -32.10 -19.55 -13.86
C LEU A 40 -30.61 -19.23 -13.77
N LEU A 41 -29.77 -19.88 -14.56
CA LEU A 41 -28.33 -19.64 -14.60
C LEU A 41 -27.99 -18.18 -14.94
N GLN A 42 -28.69 -17.58 -15.90
CA GLN A 42 -28.52 -16.18 -16.23
C GLN A 42 -28.93 -15.25 -15.08
N ASN A 43 -30.02 -15.56 -14.39
CA ASN A 43 -30.53 -14.77 -13.26
C ASN A 43 -29.64 -14.86 -12.01
N ILE A 44 -28.91 -15.96 -11.82
CA ILE A 44 -27.93 -16.09 -10.72
C ILE A 44 -26.76 -15.12 -10.92
N GLY A 45 -26.40 -14.84 -12.17
CA GLY A 45 -25.23 -14.00 -12.47
C GLY A 45 -23.91 -14.66 -12.06
N TYR A 46 -23.78 -15.99 -12.16
CA TYR A 46 -22.57 -16.71 -11.72
C TYR A 46 -21.30 -16.31 -12.48
N LEU A 47 -21.42 -15.78 -13.70
CA LEU A 47 -20.33 -15.23 -14.50
C LEU A 47 -20.05 -13.74 -14.22
N CYS A 48 -20.86 -13.11 -13.36
CA CYS A 48 -20.64 -11.73 -12.95
C CYS A 48 -19.64 -11.68 -11.81
N GLY A 49 -18.82 -10.63 -11.79
CA GLY A 49 -17.88 -10.45 -10.70
C GLY A 49 -18.57 -9.96 -9.44
N ILE A 50 -17.98 -10.29 -8.30
CA ILE A 50 -18.41 -9.88 -6.97
C ILE A 50 -17.30 -9.05 -6.35
N ARG A 51 -17.65 -7.90 -5.80
CA ARG A 51 -16.72 -7.06 -5.06
C ARG A 51 -16.67 -7.50 -3.60
N VAL A 52 -15.46 -7.67 -3.06
CA VAL A 52 -15.23 -8.23 -1.72
C VAL A 52 -14.30 -7.39 -0.85
N ASN A 53 -14.39 -6.06 -0.96
CA ASN A 53 -13.49 -5.13 -0.28
C ASN A 53 -14.15 -4.30 0.84
N ASN A 54 -15.43 -4.53 1.15
CA ASN A 54 -16.20 -3.79 2.16
C ASN A 54 -16.56 -4.69 3.35
N ASN A 55 -16.78 -4.10 4.53
CA ASN A 55 -17.27 -4.78 5.73
C ASN A 55 -18.75 -5.14 5.64
N ASP A 56 -19.59 -4.39 4.92
CA ASP A 56 -21.04 -4.62 4.81
C ASP A 56 -21.41 -5.95 4.14
N GLY A 57 -20.44 -6.58 3.46
CA GLY A 57 -20.62 -7.84 2.75
C GLY A 57 -20.19 -7.76 1.29
N PRO A 58 -20.34 -8.89 0.58
CA PRO A 58 -20.08 -9.00 -0.85
C PRO A 58 -21.10 -8.18 -1.67
N GLN A 59 -20.64 -7.53 -2.74
CA GLN A 59 -21.52 -6.78 -3.65
C GLN A 59 -21.50 -7.41 -5.04
N ASN A 60 -22.64 -7.97 -5.46
CA ASN A 60 -22.81 -8.49 -6.81
C ASN A 60 -22.80 -7.35 -7.83
N LEU A 61 -22.02 -7.49 -8.89
CA LEU A 61 -21.97 -6.54 -9.99
C LEU A 61 -22.79 -7.09 -11.17
N THR A 62 -23.17 -6.20 -12.08
CA THR A 62 -24.00 -6.55 -13.25
C THR A 62 -23.18 -6.98 -14.46
N ARG A 63 -21.86 -6.75 -14.45
CA ARG A 63 -20.97 -7.04 -15.57
C ARG A 63 -20.48 -8.48 -15.49
N ARG A 64 -20.54 -9.19 -16.61
CA ARG A 64 -19.94 -10.52 -16.77
C ARG A 64 -18.43 -10.39 -16.87
N VAL A 65 -17.71 -10.86 -15.87
CA VAL A 65 -16.24 -10.82 -15.84
C VAL A 65 -15.61 -12.05 -16.49
N ALA A 66 -16.39 -13.11 -16.65
CA ALA A 66 -15.97 -14.37 -17.24
C ALA A 66 -16.93 -14.84 -18.36
N GLN A 67 -16.42 -15.70 -19.22
CA GLN A 67 -17.19 -16.50 -20.18
C GLN A 67 -16.93 -17.97 -19.92
N PHE A 68 -17.95 -18.80 -20.13
CA PHE A 68 -17.84 -20.25 -20.00
C PHE A 68 -17.46 -20.85 -21.36
N ILE A 69 -16.37 -21.62 -21.40
CA ILE A 69 -15.86 -22.29 -22.61
C ILE A 69 -15.89 -23.81 -22.52
N GLY A 70 -16.33 -24.36 -21.38
CA GLY A 70 -16.42 -25.81 -21.20
C GLY A 70 -17.26 -26.45 -22.32
N THR A 71 -16.76 -27.56 -22.86
CA THR A 71 -17.50 -28.36 -23.84
C THR A 71 -18.74 -29.00 -23.23
N GLU A 72 -18.67 -29.29 -21.93
CA GLU A 72 -19.78 -29.76 -21.12
C GLU A 72 -20.41 -28.58 -20.38
N PRO A 73 -21.75 -28.55 -20.19
CA PRO A 73 -22.37 -27.52 -19.37
C PRO A 73 -21.87 -27.61 -17.92
N PRO A 74 -21.95 -26.50 -17.15
CA PRO A 74 -21.61 -26.53 -15.73
C PRO A 74 -22.30 -27.68 -15.00
N ILE A 75 -21.61 -28.27 -14.02
CA ILE A 75 -22.15 -29.37 -13.23
C ILE A 75 -23.29 -28.81 -12.39
N THR A 76 -24.51 -29.24 -12.69
CA THR A 76 -25.71 -28.87 -11.96
C THR A 76 -26.32 -30.09 -11.31
N GLN A 77 -26.68 -29.97 -10.05
CA GLN A 77 -27.34 -31.03 -9.29
C GLN A 77 -28.61 -30.47 -8.67
N GLU A 78 -29.77 -31.07 -8.97
CA GLU A 78 -30.99 -30.83 -8.19
C GLU A 78 -30.84 -31.55 -6.85
N MET A 79 -31.16 -30.85 -5.77
CA MET A 79 -31.02 -31.33 -4.39
C MET A 79 -32.36 -31.16 -3.67
N ASN A 80 -32.58 -31.89 -2.59
CA ASN A 80 -33.71 -31.66 -1.70
C ASN A 80 -33.26 -31.84 -0.25
N ASP A 81 -32.15 -31.19 0.06
CA ASP A 81 -31.50 -31.35 1.35
C ASP A 81 -31.93 -30.23 2.28
N PHE A 82 -32.16 -30.60 3.54
CA PHE A 82 -32.29 -29.64 4.62
C PHE A 82 -30.99 -29.63 5.41
N LEU A 83 -30.30 -28.50 5.41
CA LEU A 83 -29.04 -28.33 6.10
C LEU A 83 -29.20 -27.26 7.17
N THR A 84 -28.77 -27.58 8.39
CA THR A 84 -28.46 -26.55 9.37
C THR A 84 -26.99 -26.55 9.71
N GLU A 85 -26.39 -25.36 9.69
CA GLU A 85 -25.00 -25.15 10.07
C GLU A 85 -24.87 -24.00 11.07
N THR A 86 -23.80 -24.06 11.86
CA THR A 86 -23.35 -22.98 12.75
C THR A 86 -21.91 -22.65 12.41
N ILE A 87 -21.63 -21.39 12.11
CA ILE A 87 -20.33 -20.91 11.67
C ILE A 87 -19.85 -19.84 12.65
N THR A 88 -18.65 -20.01 13.18
CA THR A 88 -17.97 -19.03 14.02
C THR A 88 -17.03 -18.16 13.18
N THR A 89 -17.11 -16.85 13.35
CA THR A 89 -16.28 -15.85 12.66
C THR A 89 -15.59 -14.94 13.66
N ASN A 90 -14.41 -14.43 13.29
CA ASN A 90 -13.54 -13.68 14.22
C ASN A 90 -13.43 -12.18 13.87
N SER A 91 -14.11 -11.76 12.81
CA SER A 91 -14.18 -10.36 12.39
C SER A 91 -15.57 -10.00 11.89
N GLU A 92 -15.94 -8.72 11.98
CA GLU A 92 -17.22 -8.24 11.47
C GLU A 92 -17.39 -8.50 9.97
N ARG A 93 -16.32 -8.31 9.18
CA ARG A 93 -16.37 -8.61 7.74
C ARG A 93 -16.68 -10.08 7.48
N GLU A 94 -15.93 -11.01 8.05
CA GLU A 94 -16.20 -12.45 7.89
C GLU A 94 -17.63 -12.79 8.29
N THR A 95 -18.10 -12.18 9.38
CA THR A 95 -19.46 -12.32 9.91
C THR A 95 -20.50 -11.86 8.90
N ASN A 96 -20.33 -10.71 8.27
CA ASN A 96 -21.26 -10.18 7.27
C ASN A 96 -21.28 -11.02 5.98
N TYR A 97 -20.13 -11.52 5.54
CA TYR A 97 -20.06 -12.38 4.36
C TYR A 97 -20.72 -13.73 4.65
N THR A 98 -20.42 -14.28 5.82
CA THR A 98 -21.07 -15.50 6.33
C THR A 98 -22.58 -15.28 6.49
N HIS A 99 -23.03 -14.14 6.99
CA HIS A 99 -24.46 -13.84 7.06
C HIS A 99 -25.14 -13.87 5.68
N GLN A 100 -24.43 -13.44 4.63
CA GLN A 100 -24.94 -13.43 3.26
C GLN A 100 -24.84 -14.78 2.53
N GLY A 101 -24.27 -15.81 3.17
CA GLY A 101 -24.20 -17.18 2.64
C GLY A 101 -22.80 -17.61 2.19
N TRP A 102 -21.74 -16.85 2.44
CA TRP A 102 -20.40 -17.26 2.04
C TRP A 102 -19.86 -18.35 2.94
N SER A 103 -19.26 -19.38 2.36
CA SER A 103 -18.51 -20.39 3.11
C SER A 103 -17.22 -19.79 3.68
N LYS A 104 -16.63 -20.48 4.66
CA LYS A 104 -15.30 -20.09 5.18
C LYS A 104 -14.23 -20.06 4.08
N ALA A 105 -14.25 -21.03 3.18
CA ALA A 105 -13.30 -21.09 2.05
C ALA A 105 -13.46 -19.87 1.12
N ALA A 106 -14.70 -19.50 0.78
CA ALA A 106 -14.99 -18.33 -0.03
C ALA A 106 -14.56 -17.02 0.67
N THR A 107 -14.85 -16.87 1.97
CA THR A 107 -14.43 -15.68 2.74
C THR A 107 -12.92 -15.56 2.89
N SER A 108 -12.20 -16.67 2.94
CA SER A 108 -10.73 -16.67 3.04
C SER A 108 -10.04 -16.42 1.70
N THR A 109 -10.76 -16.48 0.58
CA THR A 109 -10.19 -16.22 -0.75
C THR A 109 -9.95 -14.74 -0.93
N THR A 110 -8.71 -14.31 -0.67
CA THR A 110 -8.28 -12.93 -0.77
C THR A 110 -7.02 -12.85 -1.64
N SER A 111 -7.06 -12.01 -2.67
CA SER A 111 -5.88 -11.71 -3.49
C SER A 111 -5.10 -10.53 -2.88
N PRO A 112 -3.81 -10.36 -3.20
CA PRO A 112 -3.04 -9.21 -2.71
C PRO A 112 -3.69 -7.85 -3.06
N TRP A 113 -4.35 -7.78 -4.23
CA TRP A 113 -5.11 -6.62 -4.68
C TRP A 113 -6.32 -6.31 -3.79
N ILE A 114 -7.08 -7.36 -3.42
CA ILE A 114 -8.24 -7.24 -2.53
C ILE A 114 -7.79 -6.77 -1.15
N SER A 115 -6.77 -7.41 -0.57
CA SER A 115 -6.21 -7.07 0.73
C SER A 115 -5.67 -5.63 0.77
N SER A 116 -5.03 -5.17 -0.31
CA SER A 116 -4.53 -3.80 -0.41
C SER A 116 -5.65 -2.77 -0.43
N ARG A 117 -6.72 -3.00 -1.20
CA ARG A 117 -7.89 -2.11 -1.25
C ARG A 117 -8.63 -2.05 0.08
N ILE A 118 -8.78 -3.20 0.73
CA ILE A 118 -9.33 -3.32 2.09
C ILE A 118 -8.55 -2.43 3.06
N ALA A 119 -7.22 -2.52 3.04
CA ALA A 119 -6.37 -1.73 3.92
C ALA A 119 -6.41 -0.24 3.58
N ALA A 120 -6.41 0.10 2.29
CA ALA A 120 -6.47 1.49 1.81
C ALA A 120 -7.79 2.19 2.19
N ASN A 121 -8.90 1.46 2.26
CA ASN A 121 -10.19 2.00 2.67
C ASN A 121 -10.28 2.33 4.17
N ASN A 122 -9.28 1.92 4.99
CA ASN A 122 -9.23 2.13 6.44
C ASN A 122 -10.54 1.80 7.17
N GLN A 123 -11.30 0.82 6.65
CA GLN A 123 -12.54 0.41 7.30
C GLN A 123 -12.19 -0.40 8.54
N GLN A 124 -12.58 0.09 9.71
CA GLN A 124 -12.44 -0.63 10.97
C GLN A 124 -13.17 -1.97 10.86
N ASN A 125 -12.40 -3.06 10.87
CA ASN A 125 -12.93 -4.41 10.89
C ASN A 125 -12.86 -4.90 12.32
N GLU A 126 -13.94 -4.68 13.08
CA GLU A 126 -13.98 -5.03 14.49
C GLU A 126 -13.62 -6.50 14.68
N LYS A 127 -12.74 -6.76 15.66
CA LYS A 127 -12.41 -8.11 16.11
C LYS A 127 -13.39 -8.52 17.20
N GLY A 128 -13.85 -9.76 17.14
CA GLY A 128 -14.85 -10.30 18.06
C GLY A 128 -15.22 -11.71 17.65
N THR A 129 -16.04 -12.38 18.46
CA THR A 129 -16.52 -13.73 18.15
C THR A 129 -18.01 -13.69 17.87
N TRP A 130 -18.39 -13.93 16.62
CA TRP A 130 -19.77 -14.01 16.19
C TRP A 130 -20.14 -15.44 15.81
N LEU A 131 -21.40 -15.77 16.00
CA LEU A 131 -21.98 -17.05 15.59
C LEU A 131 -23.07 -16.77 14.56
N THR A 132 -22.93 -17.40 13.39
CA THR A 132 -23.96 -17.40 12.35
C THR A 132 -24.58 -18.78 12.26
N ARG A 133 -25.88 -18.89 12.52
CA ARG A 133 -26.65 -20.13 12.35
C ARG A 133 -27.54 -20.00 11.10
N ARG A 134 -27.53 -21.01 10.24
CA ARG A 134 -28.29 -20.99 8.98
C ARG A 134 -29.14 -22.24 8.86
N ALA A 135 -30.46 -22.09 8.69
CA ALA A 135 -31.35 -23.17 8.28
C ALA A 135 -31.66 -23.04 6.79
N LEU A 136 -31.31 -24.06 6.01
CA LEU A 136 -31.24 -24.01 4.56
C LEU A 136 -32.06 -25.15 3.97
N VAL A 137 -32.87 -24.84 2.97
CA VAL A 137 -33.47 -25.85 2.08
C VAL A 137 -32.77 -25.70 0.75
N GLN A 138 -31.87 -26.63 0.45
CA GLN A 138 -31.07 -26.67 -0.77
C GLN A 138 -31.87 -27.37 -1.87
N ARG A 139 -32.00 -26.68 -3.00
CA ARG A 139 -32.76 -27.15 -4.16
C ARG A 139 -31.90 -27.39 -5.39
N PHE A 140 -30.81 -26.64 -5.49
CA PHE A 140 -29.95 -26.67 -6.66
C PHE A 140 -28.53 -26.35 -6.26
N SER A 141 -27.58 -27.10 -6.80
CA SER A 141 -26.16 -26.79 -6.72
C SER A 141 -25.59 -26.62 -8.13
N LEU A 142 -24.78 -25.59 -8.28
CA LEU A 142 -23.98 -25.29 -9.47
C LEU A 142 -22.51 -25.36 -9.08
N ARG A 143 -21.72 -26.09 -9.85
CA ARG A 143 -20.26 -26.11 -9.75
C ARG A 143 -19.64 -25.90 -11.13
N ILE A 144 -18.59 -25.10 -11.15
CA ILE A 144 -17.87 -24.71 -12.37
C ILE A 144 -16.39 -24.95 -12.11
N SER A 145 -15.72 -25.62 -13.04
CA SER A 145 -14.28 -25.77 -12.99
C SER A 145 -13.62 -24.44 -13.39
N PRO A 146 -12.55 -24.00 -12.70
CA PRO A 146 -11.78 -22.82 -13.10
C PRO A 146 -11.30 -22.88 -14.56
N GLU A 147 -10.97 -24.07 -15.05
CA GLU A 147 -10.46 -24.32 -16.40
C GLU A 147 -11.50 -24.08 -17.49
N ASP A 148 -12.80 -24.15 -17.14
CA ASP A 148 -13.90 -23.86 -18.06
C ASP A 148 -14.23 -22.36 -18.16
N LEU A 149 -13.48 -21.50 -17.47
CA LEU A 149 -13.68 -20.06 -17.46
C LEU A 149 -12.53 -19.32 -18.16
N ILE A 150 -12.90 -18.40 -19.05
CA ILE A 150 -11.99 -17.40 -19.62
C ILE A 150 -12.46 -15.99 -19.22
N PRO A 151 -11.58 -14.97 -19.24
CA PRO A 151 -12.00 -13.62 -18.91
C PRO A 151 -12.88 -13.07 -20.03
N ALA A 152 -13.81 -12.18 -19.68
CA ALA A 152 -14.48 -11.39 -20.70
C ALA A 152 -13.46 -10.53 -21.47
N PRO A 153 -13.49 -10.47 -22.82
CA PRO A 153 -12.52 -9.71 -23.60
C PRO A 153 -12.41 -8.24 -23.19
N GLU A 154 -13.51 -7.63 -22.77
CA GLU A 154 -13.54 -6.24 -22.31
C GLU A 154 -12.87 -6.05 -20.95
N PHE A 155 -12.94 -7.06 -20.07
CA PHE A 155 -12.23 -7.06 -18.80
C PHE A 155 -10.72 -7.19 -19.03
N GLU A 156 -10.32 -8.13 -19.89
CA GLU A 156 -8.92 -8.32 -20.27
C GLU A 156 -8.32 -7.05 -20.89
N ALA A 157 -9.02 -6.45 -21.87
CA ALA A 157 -8.59 -5.22 -22.52
C ALA A 157 -8.47 -4.04 -21.53
N GLU A 158 -9.35 -3.94 -20.54
CA GLU A 158 -9.29 -2.88 -19.52
C GLU A 158 -8.11 -3.08 -18.57
N ILE A 159 -7.77 -4.32 -18.21
CA ILE A 159 -6.56 -4.62 -17.43
C ILE A 159 -5.29 -4.34 -18.24
N GLN A 160 -5.25 -4.73 -19.50
CA GLN A 160 -4.11 -4.42 -20.38
C GLN A 160 -3.92 -2.90 -20.53
N ALA A 161 -5.01 -2.15 -20.72
CA ALA A 161 -4.96 -0.69 -20.79
C ALA A 161 -4.55 -0.04 -19.45
N ALA A 162 -4.88 -0.66 -18.32
CA ALA A 162 -4.42 -0.24 -17.01
C ALA A 162 -2.92 -0.45 -16.83
N LEU A 163 -2.40 -1.61 -17.24
CA LEU A 163 -0.97 -1.93 -17.20
C LEU A 163 -0.14 -1.06 -18.16
N ALA A 164 -0.74 -0.57 -19.25
CA ALA A 164 -0.08 0.33 -20.20
C ALA A 164 0.08 1.79 -19.72
N LYS A 165 -0.35 2.13 -18.50
CA LYS A 165 -0.17 3.49 -17.95
C LYS A 165 1.31 3.81 -17.68
N SER A 166 1.66 5.09 -17.73
CA SER A 166 3.05 5.54 -17.74
C SER A 166 3.77 5.49 -16.39
N THR A 167 3.04 5.51 -15.28
CA THR A 167 3.61 5.50 -13.92
C THR A 167 3.02 4.34 -13.12
N VAL A 168 3.79 3.83 -12.16
CA VAL A 168 3.35 2.77 -11.23
C VAL A 168 2.04 3.16 -10.54
N PHE A 169 1.95 4.39 -10.03
CA PHE A 169 0.72 4.91 -9.42
C PHE A 169 -0.48 4.81 -10.37
N GLN A 170 -0.35 5.31 -11.60
CA GLN A 170 -1.45 5.29 -12.57
C GLN A 170 -1.85 3.88 -12.99
N GLN A 171 -0.88 2.96 -13.07
CA GLN A 171 -1.15 1.55 -13.31
C GLN A 171 -1.98 0.95 -12.17
N PHE A 172 -1.56 1.14 -10.91
CA PHE A 172 -2.31 0.70 -9.73
C PHE A 172 -3.72 1.28 -9.66
N GLU A 173 -3.84 2.59 -9.84
CA GLU A 173 -5.13 3.26 -9.81
C GLU A 173 -6.07 2.72 -10.90
N ALA A 174 -5.57 2.53 -12.12
CA ALA A 174 -6.34 1.98 -13.22
C ALA A 174 -6.76 0.52 -12.97
N VAL A 175 -5.87 -0.32 -12.42
CA VAL A 175 -6.21 -1.70 -12.04
C VAL A 175 -7.26 -1.72 -10.93
N TYR A 176 -7.13 -0.89 -9.89
CA TYR A 176 -8.14 -0.78 -8.83
C TYR A 176 -9.50 -0.33 -9.37
N ARG A 177 -9.53 0.61 -10.31
CA ARG A 177 -10.77 1.03 -10.99
C ARG A 177 -11.38 -0.11 -11.79
N ALA A 178 -10.58 -0.87 -12.52
CA ALA A 178 -11.03 -2.04 -13.27
C ALA A 178 -11.62 -3.10 -12.33
N LEU A 179 -10.90 -3.52 -11.28
CA LEU A 179 -11.40 -4.49 -10.30
C LEU A 179 -12.64 -4.00 -9.55
N ASN A 180 -12.71 -2.70 -9.23
CA ASN A 180 -13.90 -2.11 -8.67
C ASN A 180 -15.11 -2.27 -9.61
N LYS A 181 -14.93 -2.04 -10.91
CA LYS A 181 -15.99 -2.09 -11.92
C LYS A 181 -16.42 -3.51 -12.30
N TRP A 182 -15.47 -4.44 -12.37
CA TRP A 182 -15.69 -5.80 -12.86
C TRP A 182 -15.90 -6.83 -11.76
N GLY A 183 -15.35 -6.58 -10.57
CA GLY A 183 -15.41 -7.48 -9.43
C GLY A 183 -14.04 -8.03 -9.07
N ASP A 184 -13.93 -8.42 -7.81
CA ASP A 184 -12.71 -8.95 -7.19
C ASP A 184 -12.61 -10.47 -7.37
N VAL A 185 -13.75 -11.16 -7.34
CA VAL A 185 -13.86 -12.61 -7.52
C VAL A 185 -15.03 -12.99 -8.43
N VAL A 186 -15.00 -14.19 -9.01
CA VAL A 186 -16.12 -14.85 -9.70
C VAL A 186 -16.49 -16.12 -8.93
N VAL A 187 -17.76 -16.53 -8.99
CA VAL A 187 -18.21 -17.69 -8.20
C VAL A 187 -17.96 -19.00 -8.95
N LEU A 188 -17.41 -20.00 -8.25
CA LEU A 188 -17.20 -21.35 -8.77
C LEU A 188 -18.25 -22.35 -8.26
N GLY A 189 -18.75 -22.14 -7.04
CA GLY A 189 -19.73 -23.03 -6.42
C GLY A 189 -20.87 -22.28 -5.77
N ILE A 190 -22.10 -22.54 -6.21
CA ILE A 190 -23.33 -21.93 -5.67
C ILE A 190 -24.30 -23.03 -5.25
N GLU A 191 -25.00 -22.78 -4.15
CA GLU A 191 -26.24 -23.47 -3.84
C GLU A 191 -27.39 -22.48 -3.78
N MET A 192 -28.55 -22.95 -4.25
CA MET A 192 -29.76 -22.17 -4.27
C MET A 192 -30.90 -22.88 -3.55
N GLY A 193 -31.82 -22.08 -3.08
CA GLY A 193 -33.07 -22.54 -2.47
C GLY A 193 -33.63 -21.45 -1.58
N THR A 194 -33.99 -21.81 -0.34
CA THR A 194 -34.47 -20.85 0.67
C THR A 194 -33.62 -20.93 1.92
N SER A 195 -33.38 -19.79 2.56
CA SER A 195 -32.56 -19.71 3.78
C SER A 195 -33.18 -18.83 4.85
N LEU A 196 -33.01 -19.23 6.09
CA LEU A 196 -33.14 -18.40 7.28
C LEU A 196 -31.76 -18.31 7.93
N VAL A 197 -31.22 -17.10 8.05
CA VAL A 197 -29.90 -16.86 8.61
C VAL A 197 -30.02 -15.92 9.80
N LEU A 198 -29.42 -16.33 10.91
CA LEU A 198 -29.34 -15.59 12.16
C LEU A 198 -27.89 -15.40 12.54
N THR A 199 -27.49 -14.17 12.85
CA THR A 199 -26.13 -13.84 13.26
C THR A 199 -26.14 -12.89 14.44
N ASP A 200 -25.41 -13.23 15.50
CA ASP A 200 -25.24 -12.39 16.69
C ASP A 200 -23.88 -12.75 17.36
N SER A 201 -23.51 -12.02 18.41
CA SER A 201 -22.36 -12.34 19.25
C SER A 201 -22.50 -13.74 19.85
N SER A 202 -21.36 -14.40 20.11
CA SER A 202 -21.38 -15.75 20.68
C SER A 202 -22.13 -15.83 22.01
N THR A 203 -22.07 -14.79 22.85
CA THR A 203 -22.75 -14.73 24.15
C THR A 203 -24.26 -14.73 23.99
N ASN A 204 -24.79 -13.91 23.07
CA ASN A 204 -26.22 -13.82 22.82
C ASN A 204 -26.76 -15.10 22.16
N MET A 205 -26.01 -15.67 21.21
CA MET A 205 -26.42 -16.90 20.51
C MET A 205 -26.52 -18.12 21.43
N ASN A 206 -25.78 -18.14 22.56
CA ASN A 206 -25.86 -19.20 23.55
C ASN A 206 -27.12 -19.10 24.44
N GLN A 207 -27.78 -17.94 24.49
CA GLN A 207 -29.03 -17.75 25.22
C GLN A 207 -30.25 -18.14 24.39
N LEU A 208 -30.07 -18.29 23.07
CA LEU A 208 -31.16 -18.68 22.18
C LEU A 208 -31.47 -20.18 22.32
N PRO A 209 -32.77 -20.56 22.27
CA PRO A 209 -33.22 -21.92 22.41
C PRO A 209 -32.68 -22.80 21.30
N THR A 210 -32.76 -24.11 21.54
CA THR A 210 -32.48 -25.12 20.52
C THR A 210 -33.35 -24.89 19.27
N MET A 211 -32.74 -25.11 18.12
CA MET A 211 -33.15 -24.71 16.77
C MET A 211 -34.61 -25.00 16.36
N ALA A 212 -35.31 -25.94 17.03
CA ALA A 212 -36.70 -26.28 16.73
C ALA A 212 -37.68 -25.10 16.94
N GLU A 213 -37.32 -24.11 17.76
CA GLU A 213 -38.15 -22.93 18.05
C GLU A 213 -37.93 -21.76 17.08
N TRP A 214 -36.96 -21.88 16.16
CA TRP A 214 -36.50 -20.75 15.33
C TRP A 214 -37.31 -20.53 14.06
N THR A 215 -38.15 -21.48 13.70
CA THR A 215 -39.10 -21.30 12.59
C THR A 215 -40.23 -20.34 12.96
N ASP A 216 -40.40 -20.05 14.24
CA ASP A 216 -41.41 -19.10 14.73
C ASP A 216 -40.92 -17.65 14.54
N THR A 217 -41.52 -16.97 13.57
CA THR A 217 -41.24 -15.56 13.30
C THR A 217 -41.57 -14.64 14.47
N SER A 218 -42.51 -15.04 15.35
CA SER A 218 -42.85 -14.27 16.54
C SER A 218 -41.74 -14.34 17.58
N TYR A 219 -41.11 -15.52 17.74
CA TYR A 219 -39.94 -15.70 18.59
C TYR A 219 -38.73 -14.92 18.05
N LEU A 220 -38.43 -15.01 16.75
CA LEU A 220 -37.33 -14.26 16.15
C LEU A 220 -37.47 -12.75 16.33
N ALA A 221 -38.70 -12.22 16.35
CA ALA A 221 -38.96 -10.81 16.59
C ALA A 221 -38.62 -10.36 18.03
N THR A 222 -38.52 -11.29 18.99
CA THR A 222 -38.06 -10.99 20.36
C THR A 222 -36.55 -10.77 20.45
N ILE A 223 -35.79 -11.22 19.45
CA ILE A 223 -34.33 -11.13 19.42
C ILE A 223 -33.93 -9.78 18.82
N GLN A 224 -33.82 -8.74 19.65
CA GLN A 224 -33.54 -7.38 19.16
C GLN A 224 -32.10 -7.17 18.66
N THR A 225 -31.16 -7.98 19.12
CA THR A 225 -29.72 -7.79 18.86
C THR A 225 -29.22 -8.53 17.61
N ALA A 226 -29.96 -9.52 17.13
CA ALA A 226 -29.49 -10.40 16.08
C ALA A 226 -29.81 -9.84 14.68
N ARG A 227 -28.85 -10.01 13.76
CA ARG A 227 -29.06 -9.80 12.33
C ARG A 227 -29.84 -11.00 11.80
N ILE A 228 -31.05 -10.78 11.29
CA ILE A 228 -31.92 -11.84 10.75
C ILE A 228 -32.17 -11.57 9.27
N THR A 229 -31.73 -12.49 8.41
CA THR A 229 -32.05 -12.45 6.97
C THR A 229 -32.84 -13.68 6.58
N ARG A 230 -34.01 -13.44 5.99
CA ARG A 230 -34.87 -14.48 5.42
C ARG A 230 -34.90 -14.34 3.91
N LYS A 231 -34.29 -15.28 3.18
CA LYS A 231 -34.40 -15.39 1.72
C LYS A 231 -35.50 -16.40 1.41
N VAL A 232 -36.75 -15.93 1.35
CA VAL A 232 -37.93 -16.75 1.04
C VAL A 232 -38.63 -16.29 -0.23
N CYS A 233 -39.27 -17.25 -0.87
CA CYS A 233 -40.02 -17.12 -2.11
C CYS A 233 -41.30 -16.30 -1.94
N GLY A 234 -41.39 -15.14 -2.61
CA GLY A 234 -42.64 -14.41 -2.88
C GLY A 234 -43.17 -13.50 -1.77
N ARG A 235 -43.61 -12.28 -2.14
CA ARG A 235 -44.21 -11.28 -1.22
C ARG A 235 -45.51 -11.74 -0.55
N ARG A 236 -46.14 -12.85 -1.00
CA ARG A 236 -47.41 -13.36 -0.48
C ARG A 236 -47.29 -14.49 0.56
N LEU A 237 -46.09 -15.05 0.77
CA LEU A 237 -45.85 -16.08 1.79
C LEU A 237 -45.44 -15.50 3.16
N SER A 238 -45.49 -14.17 3.32
CA SER A 238 -44.93 -13.45 4.48
C SER A 238 -45.83 -13.41 5.71
N ILE A 239 -47.11 -13.80 5.64
CA ILE A 239 -48.05 -13.55 6.75
C ILE A 239 -48.61 -14.83 7.39
N LEU A 240 -48.55 -15.99 6.72
CA LEU A 240 -49.10 -17.25 7.26
C LEU A 240 -48.10 -18.38 7.09
N GLY A 241 -47.10 -18.45 7.98
CA GLY A 241 -46.44 -19.70 8.36
C GLY A 241 -45.86 -20.57 7.23
N GLY A 242 -45.22 -20.04 6.19
CA GLY A 242 -44.67 -20.87 5.08
C GLY A 242 -43.50 -21.83 5.41
N TRP A 243 -43.03 -21.88 6.66
CA TRP A 243 -42.19 -22.99 7.18
C TRP A 243 -43.01 -24.02 7.96
N TYR A 244 -44.23 -23.64 8.35
CA TYR A 244 -45.21 -24.51 8.99
C TYR A 244 -46.06 -25.18 7.91
N MET A 245 -46.23 -26.48 8.08
CA MET A 245 -47.27 -27.24 7.39
C MET A 245 -48.63 -26.69 7.78
N ALA A 246 -49.16 -25.76 7.01
CA ALA A 246 -50.50 -25.24 7.21
C ALA A 246 -51.52 -26.15 6.53
N ASN A 247 -51.85 -27.29 7.16
CA ASN A 247 -53.20 -27.84 7.03
C ASN A 247 -54.07 -27.15 8.08
N LYS A 248 -54.57 -25.96 7.74
CA LYS A 248 -55.81 -25.47 8.33
C LYS A 248 -56.89 -25.63 7.28
N ASP A 249 -57.69 -26.68 7.42
CA ASP A 249 -58.94 -26.77 6.70
C ASP A 249 -59.85 -25.60 7.13
N LYS A 250 -60.77 -25.22 6.24
CA LYS A 250 -61.70 -24.08 6.37
C LYS A 250 -62.58 -24.08 7.65
N CYS A 251 -62.48 -25.10 8.49
CA CYS A 251 -63.27 -25.28 9.71
C CYS A 251 -62.50 -25.03 11.02
N GLY A 252 -61.23 -24.60 10.99
CA GLY A 252 -60.51 -24.21 12.21
C GLY A 252 -60.11 -25.37 13.14
N HIS A 253 -60.24 -26.62 12.70
CA HIS A 253 -59.64 -27.77 13.38
C HIS A 253 -58.28 -28.10 12.76
N ALA A 254 -57.24 -28.07 13.61
CA ALA A 254 -55.91 -28.53 13.24
C ALA A 254 -55.96 -30.06 13.15
N ILE A 255 -56.22 -30.60 11.96
CA ILE A 255 -55.99 -32.02 11.70
C ILE A 255 -54.47 -32.16 11.56
N LEU A 256 -53.84 -32.66 12.63
CA LEU A 256 -52.49 -33.19 12.55
C LEU A 256 -52.51 -34.28 11.47
N PRO A 257 -51.69 -34.19 10.40
CA PRO A 257 -51.47 -35.37 9.57
C PRO A 257 -50.82 -36.43 10.46
N ASP A 258 -51.58 -37.48 10.78
CA ASP A 258 -51.12 -38.63 11.57
C ASP A 258 -50.00 -39.44 10.89
N SER A 259 -49.64 -39.08 9.65
CA SER A 259 -48.42 -39.54 9.02
C SER A 259 -47.35 -38.45 9.15
N GLY A 260 -46.28 -38.73 9.90
CA GLY A 260 -45.17 -37.81 10.21
C GLY A 260 -44.35 -37.31 9.02
N THR A 261 -44.90 -37.29 7.81
CA THR A 261 -44.25 -36.88 6.57
C THR A 261 -44.38 -35.37 6.44
N LYS A 262 -43.30 -34.65 6.77
CA LYS A 262 -43.17 -33.21 6.58
C LYS A 262 -43.09 -32.88 5.09
N ALA A 263 -44.23 -32.79 4.40
CA ALA A 263 -44.29 -32.40 3.00
C ALA A 263 -43.98 -30.90 2.86
N PHE A 264 -42.76 -30.59 2.42
CA PHE A 264 -42.37 -29.22 2.10
C PHE A 264 -43.14 -28.73 0.88
N ILE A 265 -43.72 -27.52 0.96
CA ILE A 265 -44.38 -26.91 -0.19
C ILE A 265 -43.35 -26.76 -1.32
N PRO A 266 -43.61 -27.32 -2.51
CA PRO A 266 -42.73 -27.18 -3.65
C PRO A 266 -42.55 -25.70 -4.01
N VAL A 267 -41.31 -25.20 -3.93
CA VAL A 267 -40.97 -23.83 -4.31
C VAL A 267 -40.53 -23.82 -5.77
N SER A 268 -41.23 -23.08 -6.63
CA SER A 268 -40.89 -22.98 -8.05
C SER A 268 -39.44 -22.45 -8.25
N PRO A 269 -38.68 -23.00 -9.20
CA PRO A 269 -37.28 -22.62 -9.47
C PRO A 269 -37.02 -21.13 -9.67
N ILE A 270 -37.98 -20.39 -10.24
CA ILE A 270 -37.87 -18.94 -10.47
C ILE A 270 -37.70 -18.13 -9.16
N TYR A 271 -38.08 -18.72 -8.03
CA TYR A 271 -37.98 -18.10 -6.72
C TYR A 271 -36.81 -18.60 -5.89
N TRP A 272 -36.02 -19.55 -6.40
CA TRP A 272 -34.80 -19.95 -5.74
C TRP A 272 -33.84 -18.76 -5.68
N ARG A 273 -33.13 -18.65 -4.57
CA ARG A 273 -32.14 -17.60 -4.32
C ARG A 273 -30.84 -18.26 -3.92
N GLN A 274 -29.73 -17.56 -4.17
CA GLN A 274 -28.42 -17.97 -3.68
C GLN A 274 -28.43 -18.04 -2.15
N THR A 275 -28.27 -19.26 -1.63
CA THR A 275 -28.22 -19.55 -0.19
C THR A 275 -26.79 -19.72 0.28
N ILE A 276 -25.95 -20.43 -0.48
CA ILE A 276 -24.53 -20.63 -0.18
C ILE A 276 -23.65 -20.28 -1.39
N ILE A 277 -22.54 -19.58 -1.14
CA ILE A 277 -21.36 -19.55 -2.02
C ILE A 277 -20.30 -20.45 -1.40
N LYS A 278 -20.01 -21.56 -2.07
CA LYS A 278 -19.02 -22.55 -1.59
C LYS A 278 -17.60 -22.13 -1.88
N GLU A 279 -17.37 -21.62 -3.08
CA GLU A 279 -16.03 -21.35 -3.60
C GLU A 279 -16.08 -20.20 -4.60
N VAL A 280 -14.99 -19.43 -4.64
CA VAL A 280 -14.81 -18.28 -5.54
C VAL A 280 -13.39 -18.29 -6.10
N LEU A 281 -13.21 -17.68 -7.26
CA LEU A 281 -11.92 -17.51 -7.92
C LEU A 281 -11.60 -16.02 -8.04
N PRO A 282 -10.41 -15.54 -7.64
CA PRO A 282 -10.01 -14.16 -7.92
C PRO A 282 -10.09 -13.85 -9.40
N THR A 283 -10.72 -12.75 -9.80
CA THR A 283 -10.92 -12.41 -11.23
C THR A 283 -9.58 -12.24 -11.95
N THR A 284 -8.53 -11.84 -11.25
CA THR A 284 -7.17 -11.76 -11.80
C THR A 284 -6.61 -13.12 -12.23
N ARG A 285 -7.10 -14.24 -11.68
CA ARG A 285 -6.69 -15.60 -12.07
C ARG A 285 -7.33 -16.07 -13.38
N LEU A 286 -8.39 -15.39 -13.85
CA LEU A 286 -8.97 -15.66 -15.16
C LEU A 286 -8.10 -15.14 -16.31
N LEU A 287 -7.28 -14.12 -16.05
CA LEU A 287 -6.49 -13.46 -17.09
C LEU A 287 -5.43 -14.40 -17.70
N PRO A 288 -4.97 -14.16 -18.94
CA PRO A 288 -3.81 -14.86 -19.48
C PRO A 288 -2.60 -14.79 -18.55
N LEU A 289 -1.77 -15.84 -18.54
CA LEU A 289 -0.60 -15.96 -17.66
C LEU A 289 0.35 -14.76 -17.75
N GLU A 290 0.48 -14.17 -18.95
CA GLU A 290 1.28 -12.96 -19.16
C GLU A 290 0.76 -11.77 -18.32
N LEU A 291 -0.54 -11.49 -18.38
CA LEU A 291 -1.15 -10.41 -17.58
C LEU A 291 -1.12 -10.73 -16.09
N GLN A 292 -1.27 -12.01 -15.69
CA GLN A 292 -1.10 -12.41 -14.29
C GLN A 292 0.32 -12.12 -13.79
N SER A 293 1.33 -12.41 -14.61
CA SER A 293 2.73 -12.11 -14.31
C SER A 293 2.98 -10.61 -14.21
N GLN A 294 2.47 -9.82 -15.16
CA GLN A 294 2.59 -8.35 -15.13
C GLN A 294 1.89 -7.74 -13.91
N LEU A 295 0.70 -8.21 -13.53
CA LEU A 295 0.03 -7.79 -12.29
C LEU A 295 0.85 -8.17 -11.05
N SER A 296 1.46 -9.36 -11.03
CA SER A 296 2.31 -9.79 -9.92
C SER A 296 3.57 -8.93 -9.80
N GLN A 297 4.20 -8.59 -10.94
CA GLN A 297 5.34 -7.69 -11.02
C GLN A 297 4.97 -6.26 -10.61
N LEU A 298 3.84 -5.74 -11.07
CA LEU A 298 3.34 -4.44 -10.63
C LEU A 298 3.12 -4.44 -9.12
N TYR A 299 2.54 -5.52 -8.58
CA TYR A 299 2.33 -5.68 -7.14
C TYR A 299 3.65 -5.71 -6.34
N SER A 300 4.73 -6.32 -6.85
CA SER A 300 6.04 -6.25 -6.19
C SER A 300 6.68 -4.87 -6.29
N GLN A 301 6.48 -4.16 -7.42
CA GLN A 301 6.92 -2.76 -7.61
C GLN A 301 6.16 -1.76 -6.73
N ARG A 302 5.06 -2.19 -6.09
CA ARG A 302 4.32 -1.37 -5.12
C ARG A 302 5.21 -0.82 -4.02
N LEU A 303 6.17 -1.62 -3.58
CA LEU A 303 7.05 -1.30 -2.47
C LEU A 303 8.50 -1.14 -2.95
N THR A 304 9.18 -0.14 -2.40
CA THR A 304 10.63 0.01 -2.55
C THR A 304 11.26 0.24 -1.19
N TYR A 305 12.51 -0.17 -1.05
CA TYR A 305 13.23 -0.11 0.22
C TYR A 305 14.44 0.81 0.05
N ASN A 306 14.46 1.94 0.76
CA ASN A 306 15.52 2.95 0.61
C ASN A 306 15.80 3.68 1.93
N PRO A 307 17.07 3.82 2.39
CA PRO A 307 18.29 3.22 1.82
C PRO A 307 18.29 1.69 1.88
N VAL A 308 19.05 1.05 0.99
CA VAL A 308 19.28 -0.40 1.04
C VAL A 308 20.21 -0.71 2.21
N ILE A 309 19.76 -1.54 3.15
CA ILE A 309 20.57 -2.01 4.28
C ILE A 309 21.09 -3.42 4.01
N THR A 310 22.40 -3.63 4.20
CA THR A 310 22.99 -4.97 4.05
C THR A 310 22.82 -5.77 5.35
N ARG A 311 21.98 -6.82 5.32
CA ARG A 311 21.79 -7.77 6.43
C ARG A 311 23.03 -8.67 6.57
N SER A 312 24.09 -8.19 7.24
CA SER A 312 25.35 -8.95 7.35
C SER A 312 25.78 -9.31 8.77
N ASP A 313 25.18 -8.73 9.81
CA ASP A 313 25.64 -8.92 11.19
C ASP A 313 24.57 -9.64 12.03
N SER A 314 24.84 -10.91 12.36
CA SER A 314 23.97 -11.76 13.18
C SER A 314 23.74 -11.22 14.60
N SER A 315 24.54 -10.25 15.06
CA SER A 315 24.33 -9.59 16.35
C SER A 315 23.22 -8.54 16.37
N CYS A 316 22.62 -8.21 15.21
CA CYS A 316 21.55 -7.23 15.11
C CYS A 316 20.18 -7.90 15.18
N ARG A 317 19.27 -7.34 15.98
CA ARG A 317 17.83 -7.63 15.91
C ARG A 317 17.23 -6.86 14.73
N THR A 318 16.45 -7.53 13.91
CA THR A 318 15.75 -6.91 12.78
C THR A 318 14.26 -6.80 13.12
N HIS A 319 13.71 -5.60 12.97
CA HIS A 319 12.27 -5.37 12.97
C HIS A 319 11.86 -4.90 11.58
N ASP A 320 10.75 -5.41 11.04
CA ASP A 320 10.35 -5.24 9.65
C ASP A 320 8.85 -4.95 9.57
N ASP A 321 8.49 -3.78 9.04
CA ASP A 321 7.11 -3.32 8.88
C ASP A 321 6.44 -3.79 7.59
N THR A 322 7.02 -4.72 6.84
CA THR A 322 6.47 -5.14 5.54
C THR A 322 5.01 -5.63 5.64
N HIS A 323 4.59 -6.25 6.75
CA HIS A 323 3.18 -6.65 6.96
C HIS A 323 2.22 -5.47 7.18
N TYR A 324 2.74 -4.30 7.59
CA TYR A 324 1.97 -3.06 7.70
C TYR A 324 2.03 -2.20 6.44
N ALA A 325 2.80 -2.58 5.42
CA ALA A 325 3.00 -1.75 4.22
C ALA A 325 1.71 -1.44 3.45
N SER A 326 0.62 -2.19 3.67
CA SER A 326 -0.69 -1.88 3.08
C SER A 326 -1.50 -0.82 3.84
N MET A 327 -1.05 -0.40 5.03
CA MET A 327 -1.75 0.58 5.87
C MET A 327 -1.23 2.00 5.65
N ASN A 328 -2.06 3.00 5.95
CA ASN A 328 -1.65 4.40 5.99
C ASN A 328 -1.11 4.71 7.39
N VAL A 329 0.06 5.35 7.47
CA VAL A 329 0.56 5.91 8.73
C VAL A 329 -0.32 7.09 9.13
N SER A 330 -0.74 7.14 10.39
CA SER A 330 -1.52 8.25 10.98
C SER A 330 -0.68 9.09 11.93
N SER A 331 0.28 8.48 12.65
CA SER A 331 1.28 9.23 13.40
C SER A 331 2.59 8.45 13.55
N VAL A 332 3.66 9.19 13.82
CA VAL A 332 4.96 8.60 14.20
C VAL A 332 5.40 9.15 15.53
N ILE A 333 5.65 8.26 16.49
CA ILE A 333 6.20 8.58 17.79
C ILE A 333 7.69 8.26 17.79
N ILE A 334 8.51 9.27 18.07
CA ILE A 334 9.95 9.10 18.20
C ILE A 334 10.33 9.34 19.66
N HIS A 335 11.09 8.40 20.23
CA HIS A 335 11.74 8.57 21.51
C HIS A 335 13.24 8.73 21.29
N ALA A 336 13.81 9.83 21.77
CA ALA A 336 15.23 10.12 21.57
C ALA A 336 15.86 10.85 22.76
N THR A 337 17.15 10.60 22.98
CA THR A 337 18.02 11.38 23.87
C THR A 337 19.02 12.17 23.00
N GLY A 338 20.27 11.71 22.96
CA GLY A 338 21.24 12.03 21.91
C GLY A 338 21.22 11.02 20.75
N ASP A 339 20.58 9.87 20.96
CA ASP A 339 20.37 8.82 19.96
C ASP A 339 18.88 8.54 19.81
N VAL A 340 18.47 8.01 18.66
CA VAL A 340 17.11 7.48 18.48
C VAL A 340 17.00 6.17 19.26
N ARG A 341 16.05 6.09 20.18
CA ARG A 341 15.83 4.96 21.08
C ARG A 341 14.68 4.07 20.64
N SER A 342 13.59 4.67 20.18
CA SER A 342 12.48 3.97 19.55
C SER A 342 11.79 4.81 18.49
N VAL A 343 11.23 4.12 17.51
CA VAL A 343 10.33 4.69 16.49
C VAL A 343 9.08 3.84 16.46
N THR A 344 7.92 4.47 16.67
CA THR A 344 6.64 3.78 16.69
C THR A 344 5.73 4.38 15.64
N PHE A 345 5.20 3.54 14.74
CA PHE A 345 4.19 3.93 13.76
C PHE A 345 2.81 3.57 14.30
N LYS A 346 1.90 4.56 14.32
CA LYS A 346 0.45 4.32 14.42
C LYS A 346 -0.14 4.35 13.02
N TYR A 347 -1.05 3.43 12.75
CA TYR A 347 -1.73 3.33 11.46
C TYR A 347 -3.15 3.87 11.54
N ALA A 348 -3.73 4.20 10.38
CA ALA A 348 -5.04 4.85 10.27
C ALA A 348 -6.21 3.94 10.66
N ASP A 349 -5.99 2.63 10.77
CA ASP A 349 -6.99 1.68 11.30
C ASP A 349 -7.18 1.79 12.82
N GLY A 350 -6.33 2.56 13.51
CA GLY A 350 -6.36 2.78 14.96
C GLY A 350 -5.93 1.58 15.81
N ILE A 351 -5.73 0.41 15.19
CA ILE A 351 -5.37 -0.85 15.85
C ILE A 351 -3.91 -1.21 15.57
N GLY A 352 -3.44 -0.94 14.34
CA GLY A 352 -2.08 -1.17 13.92
C GLY A 352 -1.12 -0.26 14.70
N LEU A 353 -0.21 -0.90 15.44
CA LEU A 353 0.93 -0.26 16.06
C LEU A 353 2.18 -1.08 15.69
N SER A 354 3.20 -0.42 15.15
CA SER A 354 4.53 -1.01 15.03
C SER A 354 5.51 -0.27 15.90
N LYS A 355 6.22 -0.99 16.78
CA LYS A 355 7.21 -0.43 17.69
C LYS A 355 8.58 -1.01 17.36
N HIS A 356 9.47 -0.15 16.88
CA HIS A 356 10.89 -0.44 16.71
C HIS A 356 11.61 0.08 17.94
N GLU A 357 12.09 -0.80 18.80
CA GLU A 357 12.57 -0.43 20.13
C GLU A 357 13.96 -0.96 20.45
N GLY A 358 14.82 -0.03 20.87
CA GLY A 358 16.09 -0.32 21.52
C GLY A 358 15.95 -0.47 23.03
N SER A 359 16.30 0.57 23.78
CA SER A 359 16.22 0.62 25.26
C SER A 359 15.40 1.82 25.71
N GLU A 360 14.48 1.60 26.66
CA GLU A 360 13.42 2.53 27.07
C GLU A 360 13.82 3.59 28.11
N ASN A 361 15.00 3.48 28.71
CA ASN A 361 15.14 4.01 30.08
C ASN A 361 15.20 5.53 30.21
N ASP A 362 15.42 6.32 29.14
CA ASP A 362 15.50 7.78 29.20
C ASP A 362 15.24 8.42 27.83
N GLY A 363 14.61 9.61 27.79
CA GLY A 363 14.47 10.40 26.56
C GLY A 363 13.26 11.34 26.48
N ILE A 364 13.24 12.13 25.40
CA ILE A 364 12.11 12.97 25.02
C ILE A 364 11.29 12.19 23.99
N GLN A 365 10.01 12.01 24.29
CA GLN A 365 9.03 11.46 23.36
C GLN A 365 8.38 12.60 22.57
N HIS A 366 8.26 12.44 21.26
CA HIS A 366 7.50 13.35 20.41
C HIS A 366 6.61 12.57 19.45
N GLU A 367 5.32 12.96 19.38
CA GLU A 367 4.36 12.41 18.43
C GLU A 367 4.14 13.38 17.27
N PHE A 368 4.44 12.93 16.05
CA PHE A 368 4.19 13.65 14.82
C PHE A 368 2.91 13.10 14.16
N VAL A 369 1.78 13.76 14.43
CA VAL A 369 0.45 13.38 13.91
C VAL A 369 0.26 13.91 12.49
N LEU A 370 -0.16 13.03 11.58
CA LEU A 370 -0.50 13.34 10.19
C LEU A 370 -2.01 13.62 10.08
N VAL A 371 -2.37 14.60 9.25
CA VAL A 371 -3.79 14.85 8.92
C VAL A 371 -4.24 14.00 7.72
N ASP A 372 -5.54 13.92 7.47
CA ASP A 372 -6.07 13.18 6.31
C ASP A 372 -5.46 13.66 4.98
N GLY A 373 -4.93 12.72 4.21
CA GLY A 373 -4.21 12.99 2.95
C GLY A 373 -2.77 13.49 3.11
N GLU A 374 -2.29 13.69 4.34
CA GLU A 374 -0.89 13.96 4.62
C GLU A 374 -0.10 12.65 4.72
N HIS A 375 0.99 12.56 3.96
CA HIS A 375 1.85 11.40 3.90
C HIS A 375 3.30 11.79 4.08
N ILE A 376 4.09 10.96 4.77
CA ILE A 376 5.53 11.14 4.87
C ILE A 376 6.15 10.76 3.52
N THR A 377 6.97 11.65 2.96
CA THR A 377 7.58 11.50 1.62
C THR A 377 9.10 11.51 1.68
N GLU A 378 9.67 11.98 2.78
CA GLU A 378 11.12 11.98 3.00
C GLU A 378 11.42 11.73 4.48
N MET A 379 12.54 11.06 4.71
CA MET A 379 13.10 10.79 6.04
C MET A 379 14.58 11.20 6.03
N LEU A 380 14.94 12.11 6.91
CA LEU A 380 16.31 12.56 7.14
C LEU A 380 16.90 11.73 8.27
N ILE A 381 18.04 11.08 8.03
CA ILE A 381 18.67 10.14 8.97
C ILE A 381 20.09 10.59 9.27
N TRP A 382 20.36 10.99 10.51
CA TRP A 382 21.71 11.31 10.98
C TRP A 382 22.37 10.05 11.54
N ARG A 383 23.48 9.61 10.94
CA ARG A 383 24.19 8.39 11.35
C ARG A 383 25.71 8.48 11.29
N ASP A 384 26.40 7.81 12.21
CA ASP A 384 27.86 7.54 12.24
C ASP A 384 28.10 6.28 13.09
N GLY A 385 27.82 5.12 12.51
CA GLY A 385 27.79 3.82 13.22
C GLY A 385 26.46 3.53 13.95
N TRP A 386 25.79 4.57 14.43
CA TRP A 386 24.47 4.52 15.06
C TRP A 386 23.56 5.60 14.48
N VAL A 387 22.23 5.44 14.61
CA VAL A 387 21.25 6.46 14.21
C VAL A 387 21.05 7.43 15.36
N TYR A 388 21.65 8.62 15.21
CA TYR A 388 21.62 9.68 16.23
C TYR A 388 20.33 10.48 16.17
N GLY A 389 19.82 10.74 14.97
CA GLY A 389 18.63 11.56 14.81
C GLY A 389 17.84 11.25 13.56
N ILE A 390 16.56 11.60 13.61
CA ILE A 390 15.60 11.43 12.51
C ILE A 390 14.70 12.66 12.42
N GLN A 391 14.34 13.02 11.19
CA GLN A 391 13.28 13.99 10.90
C GLN A 391 12.46 13.52 9.70
N PHE A 392 11.14 13.68 9.78
CA PHE A 392 10.21 13.34 8.70
C PHE A 392 9.74 14.59 7.96
N VAL A 393 9.50 14.46 6.66
CA VAL A 393 8.92 15.50 5.81
C VAL A 393 7.72 14.97 5.06
N THR A 394 6.63 15.73 5.04
CA THR A 394 5.38 15.31 4.43
C THR A 394 5.16 15.89 3.04
N ASN A 395 4.24 15.29 2.28
CA ASN A 395 3.74 15.83 1.02
C ASN A 395 3.10 17.22 1.17
N PHE A 396 2.76 17.68 2.38
CA PHE A 396 2.30 19.05 2.65
C PHE A 396 3.45 20.02 2.96
N GLY A 397 4.69 19.53 2.95
CA GLY A 397 5.88 20.29 3.27
C GLY A 397 6.03 20.58 4.77
N ARG A 398 5.23 19.92 5.63
CA ARG A 398 5.47 19.96 7.08
C ARG A 398 6.68 19.08 7.40
N CYS A 399 7.41 19.47 8.44
CA CYS A 399 8.50 18.69 8.98
C CYS A 399 8.21 18.36 10.43
N SER A 400 8.54 17.14 10.86
CA SER A 400 8.63 16.85 12.30
C SER A 400 9.77 17.68 12.91
N PRO A 401 9.82 17.84 14.23
CA PRO A 401 11.07 18.23 14.90
C PRO A 401 12.20 17.27 14.53
N ASN A 402 13.43 17.77 14.56
CA ASN A 402 14.61 16.92 14.54
C ASN A 402 14.74 16.28 15.92
N MET A 403 14.62 14.95 15.99
CA MET A 403 14.66 14.20 17.23
C MET A 403 16.00 13.48 17.36
N GLY A 404 16.65 13.62 18.52
CA GLY A 404 17.96 13.04 18.81
C GLY A 404 19.13 13.96 18.47
N GLY A 405 20.30 13.37 18.23
CA GLY A 405 21.53 14.06 17.86
C GLY A 405 21.51 14.50 16.40
N SER A 406 22.00 15.70 16.15
CA SER A 406 22.07 16.29 14.80
C SER A 406 23.48 16.28 14.20
N TRP A 407 24.31 15.38 14.72
CA TRP A 407 25.70 15.20 14.31
C TRP A 407 25.80 14.58 12.92
N ASN A 408 26.80 15.00 12.14
CA ASN A 408 27.08 14.54 10.77
C ASN A 408 26.10 15.00 9.69
N LYS A 409 26.45 14.66 8.44
CA LYS A 409 25.60 14.84 7.25
C LYS A 409 24.45 13.82 7.33
N PRO A 410 23.17 14.25 7.32
CA PRO A 410 22.08 13.30 7.23
C PRO A 410 22.05 12.66 5.84
N THR A 411 21.57 11.43 5.81
CA THR A 411 21.15 10.75 4.59
C THR A 411 19.69 11.07 4.36
N VAL A 412 19.34 11.51 3.16
CA VAL A 412 17.94 11.72 2.76
C VAL A 412 17.42 10.42 2.16
N ALA A 413 16.57 9.73 2.90
CA ALA A 413 15.82 8.57 2.44
C ALA A 413 14.50 9.03 1.83
N ARG A 414 14.28 8.70 0.55
CA ARG A 414 13.03 8.97 -0.17
C ARG A 414 12.93 8.05 -1.38
N SER A 415 11.73 7.77 -1.87
CA SER A 415 11.53 7.03 -3.12
C SER A 415 10.65 7.84 -4.05
N LYS A 416 10.98 7.87 -5.34
CA LYS A 416 10.22 8.67 -6.31
C LYS A 416 8.82 8.08 -6.49
N GLY A 417 7.77 8.86 -6.25
CA GLY A 417 6.37 8.48 -6.19
C GLY A 417 5.97 7.82 -4.87
N GLY A 418 6.92 7.65 -3.94
CA GLY A 418 6.76 6.82 -2.77
C GLY A 418 6.35 7.59 -1.53
N VAL A 419 5.43 7.02 -0.76
CA VAL A 419 5.13 7.46 0.61
C VAL A 419 5.67 6.45 1.62
N LEU A 420 6.22 6.92 2.72
CA LEU A 420 6.71 6.07 3.79
C LEU A 420 5.53 5.39 4.50
N VAL A 421 5.53 4.07 4.53
CA VAL A 421 4.50 3.25 5.20
C VAL A 421 5.02 2.46 6.39
N GLY A 422 6.32 2.53 6.67
CA GLY A 422 6.97 1.82 7.77
C GLY A 422 8.47 1.79 7.57
N ILE A 423 9.18 1.10 8.46
CA ILE A 423 10.64 0.93 8.36
C ILE A 423 11.08 -0.52 8.56
N VAL A 424 12.28 -0.83 8.07
CA VAL A 424 13.08 -1.95 8.56
C VAL A 424 14.18 -1.36 9.43
N SER A 425 14.32 -1.84 10.66
CA SER A 425 15.37 -1.38 11.57
C SER A 425 16.34 -2.50 11.94
N LEU A 426 17.62 -2.13 12.06
CA LEU A 426 18.66 -2.98 12.63
C LEU A 426 19.06 -2.42 13.98
N ILE A 427 18.82 -3.19 15.04
CA ILE A 427 19.04 -2.78 16.43
C ILE A 427 20.17 -3.63 17.00
N LYS A 428 21.21 -2.98 17.53
CA LYS A 428 22.41 -3.66 18.07
C LYS A 428 22.68 -3.21 19.50
N LYS A 429 23.30 -4.09 20.29
CA LYS A 429 23.75 -3.77 21.64
C LYS A 429 24.87 -2.72 21.60
N HIS A 430 24.69 -1.66 22.38
CA HIS A 430 25.60 -0.55 22.62
C HIS A 430 25.86 -0.44 24.14
N GLU A 431 26.88 0.32 24.54
CA GLU A 431 27.21 0.55 25.96
C GLU A 431 26.03 1.19 26.71
N MET A 432 25.25 2.02 26.02
CA MET A 432 24.04 2.68 26.53
C MET A 432 22.74 1.88 26.33
N GLY A 433 22.82 0.56 26.12
CA GLY A 433 21.66 -0.30 25.85
C GLY A 433 21.52 -0.68 24.37
N HIS A 434 20.32 -1.06 23.92
CA HIS A 434 20.10 -1.36 22.50
C HIS A 434 19.80 -0.09 21.72
N LEU A 435 20.47 0.12 20.59
CA LEU A 435 20.34 1.29 19.74
C LEU A 435 20.12 0.90 18.28
N PHE A 436 19.52 1.81 17.52
CA PHE A 436 19.44 1.69 16.07
C PHE A 436 20.82 1.83 15.46
N ARG A 437 21.28 0.76 14.82
CA ARG A 437 22.46 0.78 13.97
C ARG A 437 22.12 1.34 12.60
N ASP A 438 21.02 0.87 12.01
CA ASP A 438 20.57 1.30 10.68
C ASP A 438 19.04 1.30 10.57
N ILE A 439 18.53 2.09 9.64
CA ILE A 439 17.10 2.22 9.33
C ILE A 439 16.93 2.33 7.82
N GLN A 440 15.96 1.57 7.31
CA GLN A 440 15.54 1.56 5.91
C GLN A 440 14.07 1.92 5.84
N GLY A 441 13.71 2.91 5.02
CA GLY A 441 12.31 3.24 4.77
C GLY A 441 11.65 2.23 3.83
N ILE A 442 10.40 1.86 4.13
CA ILE A 442 9.53 1.11 3.23
C ILE A 442 8.60 2.11 2.55
N TRP A 443 8.74 2.24 1.23
CA TRP A 443 8.07 3.26 0.43
C TRP A 443 7.04 2.64 -0.49
N ARG A 444 5.81 3.15 -0.44
CA ARG A 444 4.67 2.64 -1.20
C ARG A 444 4.27 3.61 -2.33
N HIS A 445 3.98 3.06 -3.51
CA HIS A 445 3.79 3.83 -4.75
C HIS A 445 2.36 3.89 -5.29
N ASP A 446 1.38 3.27 -4.64
CA ASP A 446 -0.02 3.25 -5.07
C ASP A 446 -0.91 4.29 -4.36
N VAL A 447 -0.32 5.33 -3.76
CA VAL A 447 -1.04 6.30 -2.89
C VAL A 447 -1.14 7.69 -3.48
N VAL A 448 -0.04 8.20 -4.05
CA VAL A 448 0.05 9.57 -4.57
C VAL A 448 0.62 9.52 -5.98
N ASP A 449 -0.01 10.23 -6.92
CA ASP A 449 0.48 10.32 -8.30
C ASP A 449 1.81 11.07 -8.38
N LYS A 450 1.87 12.19 -7.66
CA LYS A 450 3.03 13.07 -7.65
C LYS A 450 3.27 13.65 -6.27
N VAL A 451 4.48 13.44 -5.76
CA VAL A 451 4.94 14.10 -4.54
C VAL A 451 5.35 15.55 -4.87
N PRO A 452 4.83 16.56 -4.16
CA PRO A 452 5.27 17.94 -4.36
C PRO A 452 6.77 18.09 -4.13
N LYS A 453 7.45 18.85 -5.00
CA LYS A 453 8.90 19.12 -4.92
C LYS A 453 9.80 17.89 -5.00
N GLU A 454 9.27 16.77 -5.48
CA GLU A 454 10.02 15.54 -5.68
C GLU A 454 11.20 15.69 -6.65
N ASP A 455 10.97 16.39 -7.76
CA ASP A 455 11.96 16.66 -8.79
C ASP A 455 12.92 17.80 -8.41
N ASP A 456 12.70 18.48 -7.28
CA ASP A 456 13.61 19.51 -6.81
C ASP A 456 14.99 18.90 -6.58
N VAL A 457 16.02 19.63 -7.01
CA VAL A 457 17.40 19.22 -6.80
C VAL A 457 17.80 19.67 -5.41
N PHE A 458 18.09 18.69 -4.56
CA PHE A 458 18.55 18.92 -3.20
C PHE A 458 20.00 19.33 -3.28
N SER A 459 20.35 20.40 -2.56
CA SER A 459 21.75 20.72 -2.33
C SER A 459 22.37 19.56 -1.58
N ASP A 460 23.56 19.14 -1.99
CA ASP A 460 24.36 18.27 -1.16
C ASP A 460 24.55 18.94 0.21
N TYR A 461 24.44 18.16 1.29
CA TYR A 461 24.87 18.68 2.59
C TYR A 461 26.38 18.87 2.53
N PHE A 462 26.81 20.11 2.73
CA PHE A 462 28.20 20.48 2.93
C PHE A 462 28.36 20.89 4.38
N GLY A 463 29.25 20.24 5.13
CA GLY A 463 29.39 20.53 6.54
C GLY A 463 30.34 19.67 7.34
N SER A 464 30.65 20.14 8.56
CA SER A 464 31.46 19.38 9.53
C SER A 464 30.60 18.38 10.31
N LYS A 465 31.22 17.30 10.81
CA LYS A 465 30.59 16.31 11.71
C LYS A 465 29.91 16.93 12.95
N LYS A 466 30.31 18.13 13.34
CA LYS A 466 29.90 18.81 14.56
C LYS A 466 28.98 20.03 14.33
N GLY A 467 28.53 20.26 13.10
CA GLY A 467 27.61 21.37 12.80
C GLY A 467 26.15 21.02 13.13
N MET A 468 25.34 22.01 13.47
CA MET A 468 23.88 21.82 13.51
C MET A 468 23.31 21.97 12.10
N PRO A 469 22.47 21.03 11.63
CA PRO A 469 21.83 21.10 10.33
C PRO A 469 20.77 22.21 10.35
N PHE A 470 20.88 23.15 9.41
CA PHE A 470 19.84 24.14 9.15
C PHE A 470 18.87 23.59 8.11
N ASN A 471 17.62 23.25 8.45
CA ASN A 471 16.62 22.79 7.47
C ASN A 471 15.65 23.91 7.10
N ASP A 472 15.81 24.54 5.94
CA ASP A 472 14.91 25.59 5.47
C ASP A 472 13.47 25.11 5.22
N ARG A 473 13.25 23.81 5.03
CA ARG A 473 11.95 23.25 4.68
C ARG A 473 10.91 23.41 5.78
N VAL A 474 11.35 23.52 7.03
CA VAL A 474 10.50 23.87 8.18
C VAL A 474 9.83 25.24 7.96
N ILE A 475 10.52 26.15 7.27
CA ILE A 475 10.07 27.52 6.99
C ILE A 475 9.38 27.57 5.63
N VAL A 476 10.05 27.08 4.58
CA VAL A 476 9.62 27.21 3.17
C VAL A 476 8.50 26.24 2.83
N ARG A 477 8.45 25.06 3.47
CA ARG A 477 7.52 23.98 3.15
C ARG A 477 7.52 23.69 1.64
N ASN A 478 6.34 23.50 1.05
CA ASN A 478 6.14 23.35 -0.39
C ASN A 478 6.01 24.69 -1.13
N SER A 479 6.16 25.83 -0.46
CA SER A 479 5.99 27.14 -1.11
C SER A 479 7.07 27.39 -2.16
N ASP A 480 6.80 28.29 -3.09
CA ASP A 480 7.79 28.79 -4.05
C ASP A 480 8.64 29.93 -3.50
N MET A 481 8.74 30.06 -2.17
CA MET A 481 9.59 31.09 -1.57
C MET A 481 11.02 30.94 -2.05
N ALA A 482 11.61 32.08 -2.38
CA ALA A 482 12.99 32.18 -2.80
C ALA A 482 13.80 32.89 -1.71
N ILE A 483 15.08 32.58 -1.63
CA ILE A 483 15.99 33.29 -0.74
C ILE A 483 16.23 34.69 -1.33
N SER A 484 15.86 35.74 -0.58
CA SER A 484 16.12 37.13 -0.94
C SER A 484 17.50 37.56 -0.50
N ARG A 485 17.93 37.10 0.67
CA ARG A 485 19.15 37.56 1.33
C ARG A 485 19.70 36.47 2.23
N ILE A 486 21.02 36.34 2.24
CA ILE A 486 21.73 35.58 3.27
C ILE A 486 22.69 36.55 3.94
N GLU A 487 22.48 36.77 5.23
CA GLU A 487 23.37 37.55 6.07
C GLU A 487 24.23 36.61 6.88
N VAL A 488 25.54 36.83 6.85
CA VAL A 488 26.48 36.08 7.69
C VAL A 488 27.14 37.06 8.62
N ARG A 489 26.99 36.79 9.91
CA ARG A 489 27.69 37.49 10.98
C ARG A 489 28.92 36.69 11.32
N CYS A 490 30.07 37.33 11.25
CA CYS A 490 31.33 36.73 11.61
C CYS A 490 32.21 37.73 12.33
N TRP A 491 32.94 37.23 13.32
CA TRP A 491 34.08 37.89 13.93
C TRP A 491 35.35 37.17 13.47
N ASN A 492 35.98 36.37 14.33
CA ASN A 492 37.08 35.48 13.95
C ASN A 492 36.57 34.14 13.39
N ILE A 493 35.26 33.90 13.54
CA ILE A 493 34.52 32.70 13.17
C ILE A 493 33.12 33.15 12.70
N ILE A 494 32.40 32.31 11.97
CA ILE A 494 30.99 32.61 11.66
C ILE A 494 30.14 32.38 12.90
N ASP A 495 29.57 33.47 13.42
CA ASP A 495 28.75 33.50 14.63
C ASP A 495 27.26 33.28 14.31
N GLY A 496 26.85 33.56 13.08
CA GLY A 496 25.47 33.35 12.68
C GLY A 496 25.26 33.46 11.18
N VAL A 497 24.30 32.67 10.69
CA VAL A 497 23.78 32.80 9.33
C VAL A 497 22.28 33.03 9.41
N GLN A 498 21.82 34.13 8.85
CA GLN A 498 20.42 34.48 8.74
C GLN A 498 20.00 34.40 7.28
N VAL A 499 19.03 33.56 6.98
CA VAL A 499 18.45 33.41 5.65
C VAL A 499 17.09 34.08 5.63
N CYS A 500 16.92 35.05 4.73
CA CYS A 500 15.66 35.74 4.51
C CYS A 500 15.01 35.18 3.24
N TYR A 501 13.70 34.93 3.33
CA TYR A 501 12.90 34.42 2.24
C TYR A 501 11.89 35.48 1.78
N PHE A 502 11.50 35.46 0.50
CA PHE A 502 10.40 36.25 -0.01
C PHE A 502 9.40 35.36 -0.77
N PRO A 503 8.09 35.60 -0.61
CA PRO A 503 7.06 34.85 -1.32
C PRO A 503 7.08 35.19 -2.82
N ARG A 504 7.12 34.15 -3.65
CA ARG A 504 7.03 34.27 -5.12
C ARG A 504 5.55 34.17 -5.50
N GLY A 505 4.76 35.22 -5.30
CA GLY A 505 3.35 35.17 -5.73
C GLY A 505 2.34 36.16 -5.13
N SER A 506 2.70 37.04 -4.19
CA SER A 506 1.77 38.13 -3.85
C SER A 506 1.80 39.17 -4.97
N ASN A 507 0.65 39.40 -5.61
CA ASN A 507 0.43 40.21 -6.82
C ASN A 507 0.80 41.72 -6.73
N GLY A 508 1.75 42.13 -5.90
CA GLY A 508 2.15 43.52 -5.73
C GLY A 508 3.33 43.94 -6.60
N ARG A 509 3.15 44.05 -7.93
CA ARG A 509 3.92 44.88 -8.91
C ARG A 509 5.46 45.01 -8.81
N TYR A 510 6.15 44.20 -8.03
CA TYR A 510 7.59 44.11 -8.02
C TYR A 510 7.93 42.80 -8.72
N ARG A 511 8.39 42.87 -9.97
CA ARG A 511 9.14 41.78 -10.60
C ARG A 511 10.61 41.98 -10.18
N PRO A 512 11.14 41.27 -9.17
CA PRO A 512 12.57 41.22 -9.03
C PRO A 512 13.14 40.66 -10.34
N LYS A 513 14.13 41.34 -10.93
CA LYS A 513 14.81 40.90 -12.16
C LYS A 513 15.58 39.57 -11.99
N LYS A 514 15.51 38.90 -10.85
CA LYS A 514 16.27 37.68 -10.53
C LYS A 514 15.30 36.53 -10.19
N ARG A 515 15.26 35.53 -11.07
CA ARG A 515 14.63 34.22 -10.80
C ARG A 515 15.44 33.49 -9.72
N SER A 516 14.81 32.56 -8.99
CA SER A 516 15.57 31.57 -8.21
C SER A 516 16.60 30.89 -9.12
N PRO A 517 17.80 30.54 -8.62
CA PRO A 517 18.75 29.77 -9.41
C PRO A 517 18.07 28.49 -9.92
N GLU A 518 18.28 28.17 -11.19
CA GLU A 518 17.75 26.96 -11.83
C GLU A 518 18.95 26.08 -12.23
N ASP A 519 18.80 24.76 -12.18
CA ASP A 519 19.80 23.83 -12.70
C ASP A 519 19.88 23.89 -14.24
N THR A 520 20.78 23.11 -14.83
CA THR A 520 20.93 23.08 -16.29
C THR A 520 19.70 22.58 -17.04
N LYS A 521 18.69 22.07 -16.34
CA LYS A 521 17.40 21.63 -16.88
C LYS A 521 16.25 22.60 -16.55
N GLY A 522 16.55 23.79 -16.03
CA GLY A 522 15.54 24.79 -15.65
C GLY A 522 14.78 24.45 -14.36
N ARG A 523 15.25 23.47 -13.58
CA ARG A 523 14.60 23.09 -12.30
C ARG A 523 15.06 24.04 -11.20
N PRO A 524 14.14 24.59 -10.39
CA PRO A 524 14.51 25.50 -9.31
C PRO A 524 15.44 24.80 -8.32
N MET A 525 16.58 25.42 -8.03
CA MET A 525 17.46 25.02 -6.94
C MET A 525 16.91 25.55 -5.62
N ARG A 526 17.00 24.71 -4.58
CA ARG A 526 16.75 25.11 -3.19
C ARG A 526 18.03 24.97 -2.38
N LEU A 527 18.33 26.01 -1.60
CA LEU A 527 19.39 25.94 -0.60
C LEU A 527 18.76 25.43 0.68
N GLN A 528 18.89 24.13 0.92
CA GLN A 528 18.24 23.56 2.09
C GLN A 528 19.07 23.68 3.35
N TYR A 529 20.41 23.62 3.23
CA TYR A 529 21.32 23.55 4.36
C TYR A 529 22.56 24.42 4.19
N LEU A 530 22.91 25.13 5.25
CA LEU A 530 24.20 25.79 5.43
C LEU A 530 24.97 25.02 6.50
N CYS A 531 26.13 24.51 6.15
CA CYS A 531 27.14 24.16 7.12
C CYS A 531 28.50 24.57 6.56
N GLY A 532 29.29 25.19 7.42
CA GLY A 532 30.61 25.68 7.04
C GLY A 532 31.74 24.67 7.29
N LYS A 533 32.91 25.05 6.80
CA LYS A 533 34.16 24.32 6.96
C LYS A 533 34.69 24.57 8.37
N ARG A 534 34.96 23.50 9.13
CA ARG A 534 35.53 23.59 10.47
C ARG A 534 37.03 23.28 10.42
N THR A 535 37.87 24.16 10.94
CA THR A 535 39.11 23.74 11.59
C THR A 535 38.71 23.37 13.01
N GLU A 536 38.58 22.07 13.30
CA GLU A 536 38.22 21.32 14.54
C GLU A 536 37.22 21.93 15.55
N ASN A 537 37.27 23.24 15.82
CA ASN A 537 36.48 23.99 16.79
C ASN A 537 35.66 25.17 16.23
N PHE A 538 35.83 25.65 14.99
CA PHE A 538 35.07 26.82 14.50
C PHE A 538 34.73 26.83 13.00
N LEU A 539 33.62 27.48 12.65
CA LEU A 539 33.20 27.68 11.26
C LEU A 539 34.02 28.82 10.62
N SER A 540 34.95 28.51 9.71
CA SER A 540 35.85 29.51 9.10
C SER A 540 35.42 29.97 7.71
N GLY A 541 34.41 29.33 7.11
CA GLY A 541 33.85 29.71 5.83
C GLY A 541 32.67 28.84 5.41
N PHE A 542 31.82 29.36 4.54
CA PHE A 542 30.77 28.62 3.84
C PHE A 542 30.82 29.00 2.35
N MET A 543 30.41 28.08 1.47
CA MET A 543 30.35 28.31 0.04
C MET A 543 28.97 27.94 -0.46
N PHE A 544 28.35 28.81 -1.25
CA PHE A 544 27.15 28.45 -2.01
C PHE A 544 27.59 27.86 -3.34
N THR A 545 27.48 26.54 -3.47
CA THR A 545 27.65 25.89 -4.77
C THR A 545 26.27 25.72 -5.39
N GLY A 546 25.98 26.48 -6.44
CA GLY A 546 24.85 26.15 -7.33
C GLY A 546 25.24 24.93 -8.17
N SER A 547 24.42 23.90 -8.20
CA SER A 547 24.65 22.66 -8.96
C SER A 547 24.37 22.83 -10.47
N GLY A 548 24.89 23.91 -11.06
CA GLY A 548 24.81 24.17 -12.49
C GLY A 548 26.10 23.76 -13.18
N SER A 549 26.07 22.72 -14.02
CA SER A 549 27.21 22.30 -14.86
C SER A 549 27.56 23.27 -16.00
N ASN A 550 27.12 24.53 -15.90
CA ASN A 550 27.41 25.57 -16.89
C ASN A 550 28.51 26.51 -16.35
N PRO A 551 29.75 26.44 -16.84
CA PRO A 551 30.86 27.28 -16.36
C PRO A 551 30.65 28.78 -16.62
N SER A 552 29.65 29.16 -17.41
CA SER A 552 29.24 30.56 -17.61
C SER A 552 28.54 31.20 -16.40
N PHE A 553 28.09 30.42 -15.41
CA PHE A 553 27.41 30.95 -14.21
C PHE A 553 28.38 31.67 -13.25
N LEU A 554 29.67 31.34 -13.28
CA LEU A 554 30.71 31.99 -12.47
C LEU A 554 31.22 33.30 -13.07
N GLY A 555 30.88 33.61 -14.33
CA GLY A 555 31.40 34.78 -15.05
C GLY A 555 30.60 36.09 -14.90
N GLN A 556 29.37 36.06 -14.38
CA GLN A 556 28.48 37.25 -14.41
C GLN A 556 27.94 37.75 -13.07
N HIS A 557 28.22 37.08 -11.94
CA HIS A 557 27.70 37.54 -10.65
C HIS A 557 28.75 37.51 -9.54
N ARG A 558 29.52 38.61 -9.43
CA ARG A 558 30.14 39.01 -8.15
C ARG A 558 29.01 39.36 -7.18
N TYR A 559 28.72 38.48 -6.22
CA TYR A 559 28.04 38.89 -5.00
C TYR A 559 29.02 39.78 -4.23
N ILE A 560 28.69 41.07 -4.12
CA ILE A 560 29.45 42.02 -3.30
C ILE A 560 29.21 41.60 -1.85
N VAL A 561 30.23 41.01 -1.22
CA VAL A 561 30.37 41.00 0.24
C VAL A 561 30.70 42.45 0.60
N GLN A 562 29.70 43.20 1.06
CA GLN A 562 29.93 44.56 1.52
C GLN A 562 30.42 44.49 2.96
N GLU A 563 31.74 44.57 3.13
CA GLU A 563 32.42 44.60 4.41
C GLU A 563 32.17 45.96 5.08
N LEU A 564 31.28 46.00 6.06
CA LEU A 564 31.05 47.18 6.91
C LEU A 564 32.00 47.10 8.11
N THR A 565 33.23 47.57 7.95
CA THR A 565 34.09 47.91 9.08
C THR A 565 33.55 49.17 9.76
N ARG A 566 32.86 49.01 10.89
CA ARG A 566 32.44 50.12 11.75
C ARG A 566 33.27 50.12 13.03
N GLN A 567 34.37 50.87 13.03
CA GLN A 567 35.08 51.29 14.24
C GLN A 567 34.76 52.77 14.48
N ASP A 568 33.76 53.04 15.31
CA ASP A 568 33.62 54.36 15.94
C ASP A 568 33.97 54.25 17.42
N ARG A 569 35.11 54.84 17.77
CA ARG A 569 35.63 54.99 19.13
C ARG A 569 34.80 56.04 19.88
N ILE A 570 34.32 55.66 21.06
CA ILE A 570 34.03 56.57 22.17
C ILE A 570 35.32 56.71 22.98
N LEU A 571 35.91 57.91 23.00
CA LEU A 571 36.54 58.60 24.14
C LEU A 571 37.39 59.76 23.64
N GLY A 572 36.88 60.98 23.86
CA GLY A 572 37.71 62.17 23.92
C GLY A 572 38.32 62.29 25.32
N ILE A 573 39.61 62.60 25.38
CA ILE A 573 40.25 63.54 26.32
C ILE A 573 41.70 63.78 25.83
N THR A 574 42.14 65.00 26.09
CA THR A 574 43.28 65.80 25.63
C THR A 574 44.69 65.33 26.05
N LYS A 575 45.69 65.45 25.15
CA LYS A 575 46.87 66.38 25.24
C LYS A 575 48.02 66.06 24.26
N ARG A 576 48.43 67.12 23.56
CA ARG A 576 49.75 67.56 23.02
C ARG A 576 50.92 66.59 22.70
N ASN A 577 51.41 66.84 21.47
CA ASN A 577 52.79 66.90 20.95
C ASN A 577 53.48 65.64 20.37
N PRO A 578 54.37 65.83 19.36
CA PRO A 578 54.50 64.93 18.22
C PRO A 578 55.89 64.26 18.15
N SER A 579 56.09 63.51 17.07
CA SER A 579 57.29 62.82 16.63
C SER A 579 57.54 61.46 17.29
N ILE A 580 57.49 60.40 16.48
CA ILE A 580 58.60 59.47 16.23
C ILE A 580 58.17 58.49 15.13
N GLN A 581 59.13 58.23 14.23
CA GLN A 581 59.09 57.36 13.08
C GLN A 581 58.75 55.92 13.46
N HIS A 582 57.97 55.22 12.61
CA HIS A 582 58.07 53.76 12.53
C HIS A 582 58.19 53.29 11.08
N THR A 583 59.29 52.57 10.90
CA THR A 583 59.81 51.83 9.78
C THR A 583 58.76 50.98 9.06
N LEU A 584 58.68 51.17 7.74
CA LEU A 584 58.01 50.29 6.79
C LEU A 584 58.90 49.04 6.62
N ILE A 585 58.45 47.87 7.09
CA ILE A 585 59.00 46.58 6.67
C ILE A 585 58.04 46.03 5.62
N THR A 586 58.47 46.12 4.37
CA THR A 586 57.82 45.53 3.21
C THR A 586 58.15 44.03 3.17
N THR A 587 57.16 43.17 3.35
CA THR A 587 57.28 41.73 3.04
C THR A 587 56.61 41.46 1.70
N THR A 588 57.42 41.19 0.69
CA THR A 588 57.05 40.81 -0.67
C THR A 588 56.46 39.40 -0.67
N ALA A 589 55.19 39.25 -1.05
CA ALA A 589 54.59 37.96 -1.41
C ALA A 589 54.53 37.86 -2.94
N ALA A 590 55.26 36.87 -3.48
CA ALA A 590 55.31 36.55 -4.89
C ALA A 590 53.96 36.03 -5.39
N VAL A 591 53.38 36.72 -6.38
CA VAL A 591 52.26 36.22 -7.18
C VAL A 591 52.83 35.58 -8.43
N GLY A 592 52.90 34.25 -8.45
CA GLY A 592 53.19 33.48 -9.65
C GLY A 592 51.99 33.48 -10.59
N SER A 593 52.06 34.31 -11.64
CA SER A 593 51.16 34.28 -12.79
C SER A 593 51.62 33.20 -13.78
N CYS A 594 50.84 32.14 -13.95
CA CYS A 594 50.93 31.24 -15.09
C CYS A 594 49.78 31.55 -16.04
N CYS A 595 50.05 32.39 -17.05
CA CYS A 595 49.23 32.52 -18.24
C CYS A 595 49.55 31.33 -19.17
N SER A 596 48.56 30.49 -19.47
CA SER A 596 48.62 29.58 -20.62
C SER A 596 47.73 30.13 -21.74
N THR A 597 48.40 30.50 -22.83
CA THR A 597 47.85 30.86 -24.14
C THR A 597 47.05 29.72 -24.75
N TRP A 598 45.77 29.97 -25.08
CA TRP A 598 44.98 29.08 -25.94
C TRP A 598 45.04 29.57 -27.39
N ARG A 599 45.66 28.77 -28.27
CA ARG A 599 45.57 28.93 -29.73
C ARG A 599 44.26 28.32 -30.22
N ARG A 600 43.49 29.12 -30.96
CA ARG A 600 42.31 28.69 -31.73
C ARG A 600 42.79 27.82 -32.90
N VAL A 601 42.44 26.53 -32.88
CA VAL A 601 42.53 25.64 -34.05
C VAL A 601 41.13 25.52 -34.63
N THR A 602 40.96 26.01 -35.85
CA THR A 602 39.75 25.90 -36.67
C THR A 602 39.70 24.49 -37.27
N LEU A 603 38.58 23.78 -37.10
CA LEU A 603 38.25 22.57 -37.86
C LEU A 603 37.21 22.91 -38.94
N PRO A 604 37.27 22.30 -40.14
CA PRO A 604 36.34 22.59 -41.24
C PRO A 604 35.03 21.80 -41.14
N ASP A 605 34.00 22.34 -41.81
CA ASP A 605 32.63 21.84 -41.96
C ASP A 605 32.50 20.38 -42.41
N PRO A 606 31.41 19.67 -42.02
CA PRO A 606 31.01 18.42 -42.66
C PRO A 606 29.88 18.66 -43.67
N GLY A 607 30.21 18.53 -44.96
CA GLY A 607 29.24 18.41 -46.05
C GLY A 607 29.25 17.02 -46.68
N ARG A 608 28.13 16.29 -46.52
CA ARG A 608 27.40 15.45 -47.51
C ARG A 608 28.19 14.66 -48.59
N ILE A 609 27.99 13.32 -48.65
CA ILE A 609 27.39 12.54 -49.79
C ILE A 609 27.60 11.00 -49.68
N THR A 610 26.45 10.30 -49.78
CA THR A 610 26.05 8.98 -50.39
C THR A 610 26.66 7.59 -50.11
N THR A 611 25.72 6.65 -50.25
CA THR A 611 25.59 5.19 -50.19
C THR A 611 26.40 4.29 -51.15
N ALA A 612 26.46 2.99 -50.79
CA ALA A 612 26.81 1.75 -51.52
C ALA A 612 28.33 1.41 -51.57
N ASP A 613 28.83 0.19 -51.31
CA ASP A 613 28.33 -1.18 -51.55
C ASP A 613 28.91 -2.23 -50.55
N LEU A 614 28.25 -3.39 -50.51
CA LEU A 614 28.61 -4.66 -49.85
C LEU A 614 29.89 -5.31 -50.43
N VAL A 615 30.71 -5.98 -49.59
CA VAL A 615 31.20 -7.36 -49.78
C VAL A 615 31.66 -7.96 -48.43
N SER A 616 31.34 -9.25 -48.28
CA SER A 616 31.50 -10.21 -47.18
C SER A 616 32.94 -10.72 -46.95
N THR A 617 33.33 -11.01 -45.69
CA THR A 617 33.64 -12.37 -45.15
C THR A 617 34.39 -12.39 -43.79
N ARG A 618 33.90 -13.26 -42.88
CA ARG A 618 34.55 -14.09 -41.81
C ARG A 618 35.33 -13.45 -40.62
N VAL A 619 34.64 -13.30 -39.48
CA VAL A 619 34.74 -13.99 -38.14
C VAL A 619 36.14 -14.52 -37.68
N PRO A 620 36.48 -14.58 -36.36
CA PRO A 620 36.16 -13.76 -35.17
C PRO A 620 37.42 -13.33 -34.38
N HIS A 621 37.42 -12.21 -33.65
CA HIS A 621 38.19 -12.10 -32.39
C HIS A 621 37.61 -10.97 -31.53
N ALA A 622 37.31 -11.30 -30.27
CA ALA A 622 36.92 -10.36 -29.24
C ALA A 622 38.06 -9.38 -28.92
N PRO A 623 37.80 -8.06 -28.82
CA PRO A 623 38.76 -7.16 -28.21
C PRO A 623 38.48 -7.02 -26.71
N PHE A 624 39.48 -7.37 -25.92
CA PHE A 624 39.69 -6.90 -24.57
C PHE A 624 39.42 -5.39 -24.46
N ARG A 625 38.57 -4.97 -23.53
CA ARG A 625 38.63 -3.60 -23.00
C ARG A 625 39.83 -3.51 -22.07
N GLN A 626 40.91 -2.87 -22.56
CA GLN A 626 41.90 -2.26 -21.68
C GLN A 626 41.22 -1.15 -20.89
N ILE A 627 41.08 -1.33 -19.57
CA ILE A 627 40.80 -0.24 -18.65
C ILE A 627 42.16 0.33 -18.25
N PHE A 628 42.44 1.56 -18.68
CA PHE A 628 43.50 2.36 -18.10
C PHE A 628 43.05 2.83 -16.73
N THR A 629 43.64 2.25 -15.68
CA THR A 629 43.54 2.79 -14.32
C THR A 629 44.69 3.78 -14.12
N LEU A 630 44.39 5.08 -14.20
CA LEU A 630 45.28 6.14 -13.74
C LEU A 630 45.27 6.16 -12.21
N GLY A 631 46.25 5.50 -11.60
CA GLY A 631 46.52 5.61 -10.17
C GLY A 631 47.35 6.85 -9.88
N TRP A 632 46.89 7.69 -8.94
CA TRP A 632 47.72 8.71 -8.30
C TRP A 632 48.32 8.11 -7.03
N VAL A 633 49.65 8.07 -6.96
CA VAL A 633 50.40 7.76 -5.73
C VAL A 633 50.63 9.07 -4.99
N SER A 634 50.15 9.14 -3.75
CA SER A 634 50.54 10.20 -2.81
C SER A 634 51.75 9.70 -2.01
N GLU A 635 52.92 10.31 -2.24
CA GLU A 635 54.06 10.18 -1.35
C GLU A 635 53.75 10.82 0.00
N ARG A 636 53.43 9.99 1.00
CA ARG A 636 53.86 10.13 2.40
C ARG A 636 53.30 8.95 3.21
N TYR A 637 54.20 8.36 3.99
CA TYR A 637 54.03 7.18 4.86
C TYR A 637 54.19 5.83 4.15
N GLY A 638 55.43 5.33 4.19
CA GLY A 638 55.76 3.97 3.84
C GLY A 638 55.26 3.00 4.90
N HIS A 639 54.36 2.11 4.50
CA HIS A 639 54.19 0.78 5.09
C HIS A 639 53.82 -0.19 3.95
N MET A 640 54.70 -1.16 3.70
CA MET A 640 54.44 -2.31 2.82
C MET A 640 53.46 -3.25 3.52
N ILE A 641 52.38 -3.62 2.83
CA ILE A 641 51.60 -4.81 3.15
C ILE A 641 51.64 -5.71 1.91
N GLY A 642 52.28 -6.87 2.05
CA GLY A 642 52.36 -7.88 1.00
C GLY A 642 51.01 -8.56 0.75
N LEU A 643 50.63 -8.67 -0.51
CA LEU A 643 49.51 -9.48 -0.96
C LEU A 643 50.01 -10.90 -1.26
N GLY A 644 49.71 -11.84 -0.37
CA GLY A 644 49.87 -13.27 -0.61
C GLY A 644 48.72 -13.79 -1.47
N ALA A 645 49.05 -14.40 -2.60
CA ALA A 645 48.09 -15.14 -3.42
C ALA A 645 47.81 -16.49 -2.76
N MET A 646 46.55 -16.77 -2.42
CA MET A 646 46.10 -18.07 -1.93
C MET A 646 45.34 -18.77 -3.07
N LEU A 647 45.91 -19.87 -3.56
CA LEU A 647 45.28 -20.79 -4.51
C LEU A 647 44.21 -21.61 -3.78
N LEU A 648 43.00 -21.69 -4.34
CA LEU A 648 41.99 -22.66 -3.91
C LEU A 648 41.70 -23.66 -5.05
N PRO A 649 41.42 -24.95 -4.73
CA PRO A 649 41.43 -26.03 -5.70
C PRO A 649 40.13 -26.12 -6.49
N SER A 650 40.26 -26.51 -7.75
CA SER A 650 39.19 -26.95 -8.64
C SER A 650 38.56 -28.24 -8.13
N ASN A 651 37.30 -28.20 -7.72
CA ASN A 651 36.27 -29.20 -7.95
C ASN A 651 35.02 -28.80 -7.16
N TRP A 652 33.88 -28.59 -7.84
CA TRP A 652 32.49 -28.88 -7.46
C TRP A 652 31.53 -28.37 -8.57
N PRO A 653 30.35 -28.99 -8.79
CA PRO A 653 29.57 -28.95 -10.04
C PRO A 653 28.66 -27.71 -10.17
N PRO A 654 28.12 -27.41 -11.38
CA PRO A 654 27.47 -26.14 -11.66
C PRO A 654 26.02 -26.14 -11.16
N SER A 655 25.72 -25.26 -10.21
CA SER A 655 24.36 -24.91 -9.84
C SER A 655 24.06 -23.49 -10.30
N ILE A 656 22.93 -23.38 -10.98
CA ILE A 656 22.37 -22.22 -11.67
C ILE A 656 22.39 -20.96 -10.80
N LEU A 657 23.15 -19.95 -11.24
CA LEU A 657 23.13 -18.58 -10.73
C LEU A 657 22.30 -17.73 -11.70
N MET A 658 21.03 -17.49 -11.35
CA MET A 658 20.25 -16.39 -11.91
C MET A 658 20.83 -15.08 -11.38
N LEU A 659 21.47 -14.32 -12.27
CA LEU A 659 21.80 -12.91 -12.07
C LEU A 659 20.55 -12.11 -12.47
N GLU A 660 19.81 -11.61 -11.48
CA GLU A 660 18.87 -10.51 -11.69
C GLU A 660 19.64 -9.18 -11.75
N PHE A 661 19.32 -8.39 -12.77
CA PHE A 661 19.82 -7.03 -13.00
C PHE A 661 18.98 -6.00 -12.23
#